data_AF-A0A8J2PLM6-F1
#
_entry.id   AF-A0A8J2PLM6-F1
#
_cell.length_a   1.000
_cell.length_b   1.000
_cell.length_c   1.000
_cell.angle_alpha   90.00
_cell.angle_beta   90.00
_cell.angle_gamma   90.00
#
_symmetry.space_group_name_H-M   'P 1'
#
loop_
_entity.id
_entity.type
_entity.pdbx_description
1 polymer ?
#
loop_
_entity_poly.entity_id
_entity_poly.type
_entity_poly.pdbx_seq_one_letter_code
_entity_poly.pdbx_strand_id
1 'polypeptide(L)'
;MESKCEVCNEPAHQKCSGCLAAFYCSPIHQKEHWKAHQKSCAYFVIRDDPQLGKGFYASRNIKAGAIIHEEMPFVFAPSWPVISFKDVCYCIGCGVSNRRTRNPPSLKRCVRCTWPFCSLECLKIHTDNECQIFESKRLFFPPTSIDPMNIPDLLLMIRTAVAKKKHPRVFQEILQLRSTSDEPFLDCCIRGDHNIERTLGCISPFVDSYDLQISLQDFIKLIKILLMNCHSDFDRTILENAFTVPGQMTDCLYPKASQMQHSCSPNCSWVISWKPDFKIRVRTTVPIKRGEPLKINYYFRGGLKNRMDRVQTIRCKTGQWCKCWRCNDPTELGIFASALICSKKCGNKKDGPIGYILPEDPLSLTLSSHWRCNICGFRKTGSTTIKKLGDAILLMEIGCSSNSDIEALITFSKDLINKHSGKTVHPNHWLIQEATRVILRYLPPHFKHFMDLETSQYYVQCGQYLMSIQDVVSPGISYDRAVLQKQIATALQDQVPELCAQKMYKEALSTIEECLKLQSEALTYFKDEFPNNNGRVSDADELRIAMSSATSSRDEIASMIDDEFKCVVCGKQGYQNCPQCHLVTYCSAEHRQKHWKLHRKSCSCFVIKEGSGSNKGSFALRNLEAGTVILEEAPVVYGPSWDISSFSTSFCVTCGFELRLVESDSETRCSKCNWPSCCLECHLIHSENECKIFEMAGNKLNFPPVGHFTPGEIRDLVLIIRATILKKKNPSIYQQILELESDSTESNDSDCSVEAAFLPLVNSDGANIDQEEFKKLFKILRINCHSTAIALPDYEISDSTSHKNDIQDIVSPGSTLSRAFLQKQIATAMLQKHVRKELHNQKRHQEALRNLQFCLKLLTEAYNYYEVSNIKRSILTQMKMEIDHTTAASMTLAKALESKGTIHVRSG
;
A
#
# COMPACT_ATOMS: atom_id res chain seq x y z
N MET A 1 43.49 -14.81 -44.20
CA MET A 1 42.55 -14.24 -45.18
C MET A 1 42.61 -12.74 -45.06
N GLU A 2 42.91 -12.03 -46.13
CA GLU A 2 42.83 -10.57 -46.16
C GLU A 2 41.36 -10.14 -46.01
N SER A 3 41.12 -9.11 -45.18
CA SER A 3 39.79 -8.55 -44.97
C SER A 3 39.35 -7.81 -46.23
N LYS A 4 38.08 -7.94 -46.63
CA LYS A 4 37.54 -7.37 -47.88
C LYS A 4 36.71 -6.12 -47.64
N CYS A 5 36.69 -5.20 -48.60
CA CYS A 5 35.89 -3.98 -48.53
C CYS A 5 34.40 -4.29 -48.66
N GLU A 6 33.57 -3.74 -47.76
CA GLU A 6 32.10 -3.92 -47.79
C GLU A 6 31.40 -3.39 -49.05
N VAL A 7 32.08 -2.58 -49.87
CA VAL A 7 31.52 -1.96 -51.08
C VAL A 7 32.03 -2.65 -52.35
N CYS A 8 33.35 -2.78 -52.50
CA CYS A 8 33.97 -3.28 -53.74
C CYS A 8 34.60 -4.69 -53.62
N ASN A 9 34.59 -5.30 -52.43
CA ASN A 9 35.14 -6.64 -52.15
C ASN A 9 36.68 -6.79 -52.34
N GLU A 10 37.40 -5.70 -52.64
CA GLU A 10 38.86 -5.64 -52.71
C GLU A 10 39.52 -5.71 -51.32
N PRO A 11 40.82 -6.07 -51.22
CA PRO A 11 41.56 -6.05 -49.96
C PRO A 11 41.44 -4.69 -49.24
N ALA A 12 41.08 -4.75 -47.95
CA ALA A 12 40.74 -3.60 -47.13
C ALA A 12 41.48 -3.64 -45.79
N HIS A 13 42.09 -2.52 -45.42
CA HIS A 13 42.86 -2.36 -44.18
C HIS A 13 42.20 -1.37 -43.21
N GLN A 14 41.28 -0.51 -43.68
CA GLN A 14 40.60 0.48 -42.84
C GLN A 14 39.39 -0.15 -42.16
N LYS A 15 39.42 -0.24 -40.83
CA LYS A 15 38.29 -0.75 -40.05
C LYS A 15 37.32 0.38 -39.73
N CYS A 16 36.02 0.09 -39.69
CA CYS A 16 35.04 0.98 -39.08
C CYS A 16 35.49 1.34 -37.66
N SER A 17 35.75 2.62 -37.40
CA SER A 17 36.17 3.11 -36.07
C SER A 17 35.12 2.86 -34.98
N GLY A 18 33.89 2.61 -35.39
CA GLY A 18 32.77 2.26 -34.53
C GLY A 18 32.79 0.80 -34.08
N CYS A 19 32.42 -0.14 -34.95
CA CYS A 19 32.23 -1.55 -34.58
C CYS A 19 33.51 -2.40 -34.73
N LEU A 20 34.54 -1.90 -35.42
CA LEU A 20 35.77 -2.61 -35.76
C LEU A 20 35.58 -3.89 -36.62
N ALA A 21 34.35 -4.19 -37.05
CA ALA A 21 34.00 -5.41 -37.79
C ALA A 21 33.93 -5.21 -39.30
N ALA A 22 33.46 -4.05 -39.77
CA ALA A 22 33.40 -3.71 -41.19
C ALA A 22 34.74 -3.15 -41.69
N PHE A 23 35.14 -3.52 -42.91
CA PHE A 23 36.39 -3.09 -43.53
C PHE A 23 36.15 -2.31 -44.82
N TYR A 24 37.00 -1.33 -45.07
CA TYR A 24 36.95 -0.45 -46.24
C TYR A 24 38.34 -0.29 -46.84
N CYS A 25 38.43 -0.26 -48.17
CA CYS A 25 39.68 0.07 -48.85
C CYS A 25 39.94 1.59 -48.85
N SER A 26 38.91 2.42 -48.61
CA SER A 26 39.01 3.88 -48.53
C SER A 26 37.92 4.53 -47.65
N PRO A 27 38.11 5.78 -47.18
CA PRO A 27 37.08 6.53 -46.46
C PRO A 27 35.83 6.84 -47.31
N ILE A 28 35.96 6.82 -48.65
CA ILE A 28 34.85 7.06 -49.58
C ILE A 28 33.86 5.91 -49.49
N HIS A 29 34.33 4.67 -49.61
CA HIS A 29 33.49 3.47 -49.47
C HIS A 29 32.90 3.35 -48.06
N GLN A 30 33.60 3.82 -47.03
CA GLN A 30 33.00 3.90 -45.69
C GLN A 30 31.81 4.87 -45.66
N LYS A 31 31.94 6.08 -46.21
CA LYS A 31 30.85 7.07 -46.24
C LYS A 31 29.67 6.58 -47.08
N GLU A 32 29.94 5.89 -48.18
CA GLU A 32 28.92 5.29 -49.04
C GLU A 32 28.14 4.20 -48.29
N HIS A 33 28.84 3.25 -47.66
CA HIS A 33 28.21 2.19 -46.89
C HIS A 33 27.58 2.68 -45.58
N TRP A 34 28.01 3.83 -45.04
CA TRP A 34 27.59 4.32 -43.71
C TRP A 34 26.07 4.41 -43.55
N LYS A 35 25.34 4.82 -44.59
CA LYS A 35 23.87 4.92 -44.54
C LYS A 35 23.19 3.59 -44.18
N ALA A 36 23.75 2.48 -44.66
CA ALA A 36 23.30 1.13 -44.34
C ALA A 36 23.96 0.61 -43.05
N HIS A 37 25.29 0.75 -42.94
CA HIS A 37 26.09 0.23 -41.84
C HIS A 37 25.76 0.83 -40.48
N GLN A 38 25.39 2.12 -40.40
CA GLN A 38 25.14 2.79 -39.12
C GLN A 38 24.08 2.09 -38.28
N LYS A 39 23.11 1.42 -38.92
CA LYS A 39 22.04 0.67 -38.25
C LYS A 39 22.52 -0.67 -37.68
N SER A 40 23.59 -1.25 -38.22
CA SER A 40 24.20 -2.52 -37.80
C SER A 40 25.56 -2.35 -37.12
N CYS A 41 26.02 -1.11 -36.94
CA CYS A 41 27.31 -0.77 -36.36
C CYS A 41 27.31 -1.00 -34.85
N ALA A 42 27.72 -2.20 -34.42
CA ALA A 42 27.72 -2.59 -33.01
C ALA A 42 28.54 -1.66 -32.10
N TYR A 43 28.06 -1.51 -30.85
CA TYR A 43 28.76 -0.78 -29.78
C TYR A 43 29.82 -1.62 -29.07
N PHE A 44 29.92 -2.90 -29.42
CA PHE A 44 30.76 -3.86 -28.73
C PHE A 44 31.50 -4.76 -29.72
N VAL A 45 32.58 -5.36 -29.24
CA VAL A 45 33.26 -6.49 -29.85
C VAL A 45 33.22 -7.67 -28.88
N ILE A 46 33.10 -8.87 -29.40
CA ILE A 46 33.17 -10.10 -28.60
C ILE A 46 34.65 -10.50 -28.52
N ARG A 47 35.15 -10.76 -27.32
CA ARG A 47 36.51 -11.23 -27.07
C ARG A 47 36.49 -12.40 -26.09
N ASP A 48 37.49 -13.27 -26.19
CA ASP A 48 37.72 -14.31 -25.19
C ASP A 48 38.34 -13.71 -23.92
N ASP A 49 37.73 -13.99 -22.78
CA ASP A 49 38.27 -13.74 -21.45
C ASP A 49 38.86 -15.06 -20.89
N PRO A 50 40.13 -15.09 -20.49
CA PRO A 50 40.78 -16.30 -20.00
C PRO A 50 40.09 -16.96 -18.79
N GLN A 51 39.34 -16.19 -17.98
CA GLN A 51 38.69 -16.69 -16.78
C GLN A 51 37.18 -16.92 -16.97
N LEU A 52 36.53 -16.07 -17.76
CA LEU A 52 35.07 -16.04 -17.86
C LEU A 52 34.51 -16.58 -19.18
N GLY A 53 35.36 -16.82 -20.19
CA GLY A 53 34.96 -17.19 -21.54
C GLY A 53 34.66 -15.97 -22.41
N LYS A 54 33.84 -16.10 -23.45
CA LYS A 54 33.48 -14.95 -24.30
C LYS A 54 32.81 -13.83 -23.49
N GLY A 55 33.09 -12.58 -23.87
CA GLY A 55 32.51 -11.40 -23.24
C GLY A 55 32.39 -10.23 -24.21
N PHE A 56 31.47 -9.31 -23.91
CA PHE A 56 31.26 -8.09 -24.68
C PHE A 56 32.17 -6.99 -24.15
N TYR A 57 32.87 -6.29 -25.04
CA TYR A 57 33.75 -5.17 -24.71
C TYR A 57 33.37 -3.96 -25.53
N ALA A 58 33.28 -2.79 -24.90
CA ALA A 58 32.93 -1.54 -25.56
C ALA A 58 33.91 -1.23 -26.71
N SER A 59 33.39 -1.04 -27.92
CA SER A 59 34.22 -0.73 -29.09
C SER A 59 34.58 0.77 -29.17
N ARG A 60 33.83 1.60 -28.42
CA ARG A 60 33.94 3.06 -28.33
C ARG A 60 33.45 3.56 -26.97
N ASN A 61 33.54 4.86 -26.70
CA ASN A 61 32.90 5.45 -25.51
C ASN A 61 31.38 5.46 -25.70
N ILE A 62 30.64 5.04 -24.68
CA ILE A 62 29.18 4.88 -24.70
C ILE A 62 28.58 5.75 -23.60
N LYS A 63 27.54 6.54 -23.92
CA LYS A 63 26.80 7.35 -22.95
C LYS A 63 25.86 6.46 -22.14
N ALA A 64 25.58 6.85 -20.88
CA ALA A 64 24.52 6.21 -20.10
C ALA A 64 23.18 6.23 -20.86
N GLY A 65 22.40 5.17 -20.72
CA GLY A 65 21.08 5.01 -21.37
C GLY A 65 21.13 4.53 -22.82
N ALA A 66 22.30 4.40 -23.46
CA ALA A 66 22.38 3.93 -24.84
C ALA A 66 21.90 2.48 -24.98
N ILE A 67 21.03 2.22 -25.95
CA ILE A 67 20.65 0.86 -26.38
C ILE A 67 21.79 0.29 -27.21
N ILE A 68 22.47 -0.73 -26.68
CA ILE A 68 23.70 -1.29 -27.27
C ILE A 68 23.47 -2.58 -28.05
N HIS A 69 22.38 -3.31 -27.75
CA HIS A 69 22.06 -4.57 -28.38
C HIS A 69 20.56 -4.86 -28.30
N GLU A 70 20.04 -5.44 -29.37
CA GLU A 70 18.67 -5.94 -29.46
C GLU A 70 18.66 -7.25 -30.26
N GLU A 71 17.91 -8.25 -29.80
CA GLU A 71 17.92 -9.58 -30.42
C GLU A 71 16.59 -10.33 -30.19
N MET A 72 16.12 -11.04 -31.21
CA MET A 72 14.98 -11.96 -31.08
C MET A 72 15.46 -13.29 -30.49
N PRO A 73 14.64 -14.00 -29.71
CA PRO A 73 15.07 -15.28 -29.16
C PRO A 73 15.23 -16.30 -30.29
N PHE A 74 16.24 -17.16 -30.18
CA PHE A 74 16.34 -18.34 -31.05
C PHE A 74 15.24 -19.35 -30.72
N VAL A 75 14.98 -19.53 -29.43
CA VAL A 75 13.97 -20.41 -28.89
C VAL A 75 13.45 -19.84 -27.57
N PHE A 76 12.18 -20.07 -27.29
CA PHE A 76 11.56 -19.74 -26.02
C PHE A 76 10.50 -20.77 -25.63
N ALA A 77 10.29 -20.94 -24.33
CA ALA A 77 9.26 -21.80 -23.76
C ALA A 77 8.79 -21.26 -22.40
N PRO A 78 7.56 -21.60 -21.96
CA PRO A 78 7.12 -21.31 -20.60
C PRO A 78 8.18 -21.73 -19.57
N SER A 79 8.46 -20.87 -18.58
CA SER A 79 9.44 -21.14 -17.52
C SER A 79 8.80 -21.89 -16.35
N TRP A 80 9.64 -22.49 -15.49
CA TRP A 80 9.25 -23.12 -14.23
C TRP A 80 8.39 -22.20 -13.34
N PRO A 81 7.25 -22.68 -12.82
CA PRO A 81 6.50 -21.94 -11.80
C PRO A 81 7.24 -21.98 -10.46
N VAL A 82 7.43 -20.81 -9.83
CA VAL A 82 8.15 -20.64 -8.55
C VAL A 82 7.36 -21.16 -7.35
N ILE A 83 6.09 -21.53 -7.51
CA ILE A 83 5.22 -21.93 -6.40
C ILE A 83 4.44 -23.18 -6.79
N SER A 84 4.48 -24.18 -5.89
CA SER A 84 3.72 -25.42 -5.95
C SER A 84 2.25 -25.14 -6.25
N PHE A 85 1.77 -25.50 -7.43
CA PHE A 85 0.34 -25.54 -7.67
C PHE A 85 0.00 -26.68 -8.62
N LYS A 86 -0.79 -27.63 -8.10
CA LYS A 86 -1.52 -28.63 -8.87
C LYS A 86 -2.58 -28.01 -9.82
N ASP A 87 -2.72 -26.67 -9.82
CA ASP A 87 -3.88 -25.95 -10.39
C ASP A 87 -3.54 -24.78 -11.32
N VAL A 88 -2.29 -24.54 -11.73
CA VAL A 88 -1.95 -23.40 -12.62
C VAL A 88 -2.06 -23.78 -14.10
N CYS A 89 -2.98 -23.13 -14.81
CA CYS A 89 -3.13 -23.19 -16.26
C CYS A 89 -2.39 -22.00 -16.91
N TYR A 90 -1.38 -22.28 -17.75
CA TYR A 90 -0.62 -21.28 -18.50
C TYR A 90 -0.73 -21.50 -20.01
N CYS A 91 -0.59 -20.45 -20.81
CA CYS A 91 -0.56 -20.59 -22.26
C CYS A 91 0.70 -21.35 -22.70
N ILE A 92 0.52 -22.46 -23.42
CA ILE A 92 1.61 -23.31 -23.93
C ILE A 92 2.55 -22.57 -24.88
N GLY A 93 2.03 -21.61 -25.65
CA GLY A 93 2.81 -20.79 -26.58
C GLY A 93 3.75 -19.82 -25.88
N CYS A 94 3.23 -19.04 -24.91
CA CYS A 94 3.90 -17.85 -24.38
C CYS A 94 4.04 -17.79 -22.85
N GLY A 95 3.58 -18.79 -22.09
CA GLY A 95 3.72 -18.82 -20.63
C GLY A 95 2.88 -17.81 -19.85
N VAL A 96 1.90 -17.13 -20.47
CA VAL A 96 0.94 -16.27 -19.75
C VAL A 96 0.01 -17.11 -18.87
N SER A 97 -0.16 -16.74 -17.61
CA SER A 97 -1.03 -17.40 -16.63
C SER A 97 -2.10 -16.46 -16.08
N ASN A 98 -3.29 -16.99 -15.76
CA ASN A 98 -4.37 -16.26 -15.08
C ASN A 98 -4.55 -16.82 -13.67
N ARG A 99 -4.13 -16.07 -12.63
CA ARG A 99 -4.13 -16.53 -11.22
C ARG A 99 -5.50 -16.63 -10.56
N ARG A 100 -6.55 -16.01 -11.11
CA ARG A 100 -7.91 -16.11 -10.58
C ARG A 100 -8.69 -17.19 -11.32
N THR A 101 -9.07 -18.21 -10.56
CA THR A 101 -10.13 -19.21 -10.75
C THR A 101 -9.66 -20.65 -11.01
N ARG A 102 -10.28 -21.59 -10.29
CA ARG A 102 -10.32 -23.04 -10.56
C ARG A 102 -10.88 -23.38 -11.96
N ASN A 103 -11.27 -22.38 -12.77
CA ASN A 103 -11.71 -22.47 -14.16
C ASN A 103 -11.43 -21.13 -14.90
N PRO A 104 -10.20 -20.89 -15.41
CA PRO A 104 -9.85 -19.62 -16.07
C PRO A 104 -10.67 -19.42 -17.35
N PRO A 105 -11.49 -18.35 -17.49
CA PRO A 105 -12.41 -18.20 -18.63
C PRO A 105 -11.81 -17.77 -19.99
N SER A 106 -10.48 -17.76 -20.19
CA SER A 106 -9.89 -17.11 -21.38
C SER A 106 -8.81 -17.87 -22.15
N LEU A 107 -8.38 -19.05 -21.69
CA LEU A 107 -7.47 -19.90 -22.47
C LEU A 107 -8.28 -20.94 -23.26
N LYS A 108 -8.18 -20.89 -24.59
CA LYS A 108 -8.74 -21.91 -25.48
C LYS A 108 -7.86 -23.16 -25.42
N ARG A 109 -8.38 -24.33 -25.77
CA ARG A 109 -7.63 -25.59 -25.81
C ARG A 109 -7.33 -26.01 -27.23
N CYS A 110 -6.12 -26.50 -27.47
CA CYS A 110 -5.76 -27.11 -28.75
C CYS A 110 -6.66 -28.33 -29.01
N VAL A 111 -7.22 -28.45 -30.21
CA VAL A 111 -8.11 -29.58 -30.56
C VAL A 111 -7.38 -30.91 -30.69
N ARG A 112 -6.06 -30.89 -30.90
CA ARG A 112 -5.21 -32.09 -31.07
C ARG A 112 -4.70 -32.64 -29.74
N CYS A 113 -4.14 -31.77 -28.91
CA CYS A 113 -3.44 -32.18 -27.69
C CYS A 113 -3.99 -31.57 -26.39
N THR A 114 -5.12 -30.85 -26.46
CA THR A 114 -5.83 -30.18 -25.35
C THR A 114 -5.07 -29.10 -24.57
N TRP A 115 -3.81 -28.82 -24.91
CA TRP A 115 -3.01 -27.80 -24.23
C TRP A 115 -3.61 -26.39 -24.36
N PRO A 116 -3.62 -25.60 -23.27
CA PRO A 116 -4.19 -24.25 -23.24
C PRO A 116 -3.37 -23.20 -24.01
N PHE A 117 -4.05 -22.26 -24.67
CA PHE A 117 -3.43 -21.13 -25.38
C PHE A 117 -4.25 -19.84 -25.28
N CYS A 118 -3.58 -18.68 -25.38
CA CYS A 118 -4.23 -17.36 -25.20
C CYS A 118 -4.56 -16.61 -26.50
N SER A 119 -3.96 -16.96 -27.64
CA SER A 119 -4.17 -16.29 -28.93
C SER A 119 -3.94 -17.26 -30.09
N LEU A 120 -4.46 -16.93 -31.28
CA LEU A 120 -4.21 -17.73 -32.50
C LEU A 120 -2.72 -17.78 -32.87
N GLU A 121 -1.98 -16.71 -32.58
CA GLU A 121 -0.53 -16.69 -32.74
C GLU A 121 0.17 -17.68 -31.80
N CYS A 122 -0.24 -17.75 -30.52
CA CYS A 122 0.27 -18.75 -29.58
C CYS A 122 -0.15 -20.18 -29.96
N LEU A 123 -1.34 -20.36 -30.55
CA LEU A 123 -1.74 -21.65 -31.12
C LEU A 123 -0.82 -22.02 -32.28
N LYS A 124 -0.50 -21.08 -33.17
CA LYS A 124 0.42 -21.30 -34.29
C LYS A 124 1.83 -21.66 -33.81
N ILE A 125 2.38 -20.92 -32.84
CA ILE A 125 3.67 -21.25 -32.20
C ILE A 125 3.66 -22.69 -31.67
N HIS A 126 2.58 -23.10 -31.02
CA HIS A 126 2.45 -24.46 -30.51
C HIS A 126 2.35 -25.51 -31.63
N THR A 127 1.53 -25.27 -32.66
CA THR A 127 1.32 -26.22 -33.76
C THR A 127 2.55 -26.38 -34.66
N ASP A 128 3.33 -25.31 -34.85
CA ASP A 128 4.53 -25.28 -35.71
C ASP A 128 5.77 -25.90 -35.04
N ASN A 129 5.67 -26.28 -33.76
CA ASN A 129 6.78 -26.81 -32.97
C ASN A 129 6.43 -28.16 -32.29
N GLU A 130 5.83 -28.16 -31.10
CA GLU A 130 5.71 -29.36 -30.26
C GLU A 130 4.40 -30.17 -30.43
N CYS A 131 3.36 -29.60 -31.05
CA CYS A 131 2.00 -30.18 -31.01
C CYS A 131 1.91 -31.61 -31.58
N GLN A 132 2.58 -31.89 -32.71
CA GLN A 132 2.57 -33.21 -33.33
C GLN A 132 3.24 -34.27 -32.44
N ILE A 133 4.32 -33.90 -31.75
CA ILE A 133 4.99 -34.77 -30.79
C ILE A 133 4.06 -35.04 -29.60
N PHE A 134 3.39 -34.00 -29.10
CA PHE A 134 2.46 -34.14 -27.97
C PHE A 134 1.28 -35.04 -28.32
N GLU A 135 0.70 -34.90 -29.51
CA GLU A 135 -0.39 -35.76 -29.99
C GLU A 135 0.06 -37.22 -30.16
N SER A 136 1.17 -37.46 -30.85
CA SER A 136 1.68 -38.82 -31.11
C SER A 136 2.04 -39.58 -29.82
N LYS A 137 2.55 -38.86 -28.82
CA LYS A 137 2.93 -39.42 -27.51
C LYS A 137 1.81 -39.34 -26.47
N ARG A 138 0.60 -38.90 -26.87
CA ARG A 138 -0.57 -38.72 -26.00
C ARG A 138 -0.28 -37.86 -24.75
N LEU A 139 0.59 -36.86 -24.90
CA LEU A 139 0.89 -35.88 -23.85
C LEU A 139 -0.17 -34.78 -23.86
N PHE A 140 -1.35 -35.13 -23.34
CA PHE A 140 -2.50 -34.23 -23.27
C PHE A 140 -2.49 -33.38 -22.00
N PHE A 141 -3.22 -32.26 -22.01
CA PHE A 141 -3.46 -31.46 -20.81
C PHE A 141 -4.76 -31.90 -20.09
N PRO A 142 -4.75 -32.09 -18.75
CA PRO A 142 -3.58 -32.05 -17.87
C PRO A 142 -2.66 -33.27 -18.06
N PRO A 143 -1.32 -33.11 -17.95
CA PRO A 143 -0.40 -34.23 -18.17
C PRO A 143 -0.50 -35.25 -17.03
N THR A 144 -0.63 -36.53 -17.40
CA THR A 144 -0.68 -37.66 -16.45
C THR A 144 0.58 -38.53 -16.49
N SER A 145 1.33 -38.49 -17.59
CA SER A 145 2.51 -39.34 -17.85
C SER A 145 3.84 -38.71 -17.44
N ILE A 146 3.87 -37.39 -17.23
CA ILE A 146 5.06 -36.64 -16.82
C ILE A 146 4.66 -35.71 -15.69
N ASP A 147 5.54 -35.58 -14.69
CA ASP A 147 5.43 -34.54 -13.68
C ASP A 147 5.26 -33.17 -14.37
N PRO A 148 4.18 -32.42 -14.13
CA PRO A 148 3.94 -31.10 -14.71
C PRO A 148 5.14 -30.15 -14.56
N MET A 149 5.95 -30.35 -13.51
CA MET A 149 7.16 -29.60 -13.26
C MET A 149 8.21 -29.75 -14.37
N ASN A 150 8.30 -30.90 -15.05
CA ASN A 150 9.30 -31.15 -16.11
C ASN A 150 8.86 -30.69 -17.51
N ILE A 151 7.61 -30.27 -17.67
CA ILE A 151 7.05 -29.88 -18.98
C ILE A 151 7.76 -28.64 -19.59
N PRO A 152 8.03 -27.55 -18.82
CA PRO A 152 8.82 -26.41 -19.29
C PRO A 152 10.13 -26.78 -19.98
N ASP A 153 10.91 -27.66 -19.36
CA ASP A 153 12.22 -28.07 -19.89
C ASP A 153 12.05 -28.93 -21.15
N LEU A 154 11.07 -29.85 -21.15
CA LEU A 154 10.71 -30.63 -22.33
C LEU A 154 10.32 -29.74 -23.52
N LEU A 155 9.49 -28.73 -23.29
CA LEU A 155 9.06 -27.76 -24.30
C LEU A 155 10.25 -27.00 -24.89
N LEU A 156 11.11 -26.45 -24.04
CA LEU A 156 12.28 -25.70 -24.46
C LEU A 156 13.18 -26.56 -25.35
N MET A 157 13.36 -27.83 -24.99
CA MET A 157 14.18 -28.76 -25.76
C MET A 157 13.57 -29.14 -27.11
N ILE A 158 12.29 -29.52 -27.14
CA ILE A 158 11.60 -29.86 -28.39
C ILE A 158 11.66 -28.68 -29.34
N ARG A 159 11.35 -27.47 -28.86
CA ARG A 159 11.41 -26.26 -29.68
C ARG A 159 12.82 -25.98 -30.18
N THR A 160 13.86 -26.24 -29.37
CA THR A 160 15.26 -26.09 -29.78
C THR A 160 15.63 -27.07 -30.89
N ALA A 161 15.20 -28.33 -30.76
CA ALA A 161 15.46 -29.36 -31.76
C ALA A 161 14.70 -29.12 -33.08
N VAL A 162 13.48 -28.61 -33.01
CA VAL A 162 12.73 -28.15 -34.20
C VAL A 162 13.42 -26.93 -34.84
N ALA A 163 13.88 -25.97 -34.03
CA ALA A 163 14.59 -24.79 -34.50
C ALA A 163 15.94 -25.15 -35.17
N LYS A 164 16.65 -26.17 -34.68
CA LYS A 164 17.87 -26.71 -35.32
C LYS A 164 17.62 -27.08 -36.78
N LYS A 165 16.50 -27.72 -37.11
CA LYS A 165 16.16 -28.09 -38.50
C LYS A 165 15.97 -26.86 -39.38
N LYS A 166 15.33 -25.81 -38.85
CA LYS A 166 15.06 -24.56 -39.57
C LYS A 166 16.30 -23.67 -39.72
N HIS A 167 17.19 -23.68 -38.72
CA HIS A 167 18.32 -22.75 -38.61
C HIS A 167 19.63 -23.43 -38.14
N PRO A 168 20.21 -24.34 -38.95
CA PRO A 168 21.36 -25.14 -38.53
C PRO A 168 22.63 -24.32 -38.25
N ARG A 169 22.83 -23.20 -38.96
CA ARG A 169 24.00 -22.32 -38.73
C ARG A 169 23.96 -21.64 -37.36
N VAL A 170 22.81 -21.10 -36.96
CA VAL A 170 22.63 -20.47 -35.65
C VAL A 170 22.72 -21.50 -34.53
N PHE A 171 22.24 -22.73 -34.78
CA PHE A 171 22.41 -23.83 -33.83
C PHE A 171 23.89 -24.14 -33.55
N GLN A 172 24.78 -24.04 -34.55
CA GLN A 172 26.23 -24.19 -34.33
C GLN A 172 26.81 -23.10 -33.42
N GLU A 173 26.30 -21.86 -33.50
CA GLU A 173 26.68 -20.79 -32.57
C GLU A 173 26.20 -21.11 -31.14
N ILE A 174 25.00 -21.67 -30.99
CA ILE A 174 24.45 -22.11 -29.70
C ILE A 174 25.31 -23.21 -29.08
N LEU A 175 25.80 -24.16 -29.86
CA LEU A 175 26.70 -25.22 -29.38
C LEU A 175 28.06 -24.69 -28.88
N GLN A 176 28.42 -23.45 -29.21
CA GLN A 176 29.60 -22.75 -28.69
C GLN A 176 29.29 -21.91 -27.44
N LEU A 177 28.03 -21.79 -27.03
CA LEU A 177 27.69 -21.17 -25.77
C LEU A 177 28.25 -21.99 -24.62
N ARG A 178 28.47 -21.31 -23.50
CA ARG A 178 29.08 -21.91 -22.32
C ARG A 178 28.20 -23.04 -21.78
N SER A 179 28.82 -24.18 -21.49
CA SER A 179 28.26 -25.30 -20.75
C SER A 179 29.20 -25.66 -19.60
N THR A 180 28.69 -26.13 -18.46
CA THR A 180 29.56 -26.61 -17.37
C THR A 180 30.33 -27.86 -17.82
N SER A 181 31.66 -27.80 -17.72
CA SER A 181 32.57 -28.95 -17.90
C SER A 181 32.72 -29.70 -16.57
N ASP A 182 32.49 -31.01 -16.61
CA ASP A 182 32.93 -32.09 -15.70
C ASP A 182 32.77 -32.00 -14.17
N GLU A 183 32.38 -30.87 -13.57
CA GLU A 183 31.93 -30.88 -12.16
C GLU A 183 30.48 -31.38 -12.07
N PRO A 184 30.18 -32.32 -11.15
CA PRO A 184 28.80 -32.73 -10.89
C PRO A 184 27.99 -31.49 -10.55
N PHE A 185 26.84 -31.34 -11.21
CA PHE A 185 25.87 -30.29 -10.92
C PHE A 185 25.67 -30.28 -9.40
N LEU A 186 26.06 -29.19 -8.72
CA LEU A 186 25.83 -29.09 -7.29
C LEU A 186 24.30 -29.19 -7.11
N ASP A 187 23.86 -30.18 -6.35
CA ASP A 187 22.48 -30.58 -6.02
C ASP A 187 21.57 -29.42 -5.51
N CYS A 188 22.12 -28.21 -5.40
CA CYS A 188 21.53 -27.00 -4.85
C CYS A 188 20.94 -26.05 -5.91
N CYS A 189 20.61 -26.53 -7.12
CA CYS A 189 20.08 -25.62 -8.14
C CYS A 189 18.76 -24.99 -7.70
N ILE A 190 18.67 -23.68 -7.92
CA ILE A 190 17.56 -22.74 -7.65
C ILE A 190 16.19 -23.23 -8.15
N ARG A 191 16.19 -24.24 -9.04
CA ARG A 191 15.01 -25.03 -9.38
C ARG A 191 15.07 -26.31 -8.55
N GLY A 192 14.62 -26.26 -7.30
CA GLY A 192 14.77 -27.34 -6.32
C GLY A 192 14.62 -28.75 -6.91
N ASP A 193 15.49 -29.66 -6.50
CA ASP A 193 15.46 -31.09 -6.87
C ASP A 193 15.35 -31.38 -8.38
N HIS A 194 15.97 -30.58 -9.25
CA HIS A 194 16.23 -31.02 -10.62
C HIS A 194 17.36 -32.03 -10.64
N ASN A 195 17.02 -33.25 -10.28
CA ASN A 195 17.83 -34.37 -10.73
C ASN A 195 17.75 -34.38 -12.27
N ILE A 196 18.84 -33.97 -12.93
CA ILE A 196 18.97 -34.05 -14.39
C ILE A 196 18.63 -35.46 -14.86
N GLU A 197 18.95 -36.50 -14.09
CA GLU A 197 18.58 -37.90 -14.38
C GLU A 197 17.06 -38.11 -14.36
N ARG A 198 16.32 -37.44 -13.47
CA ARG A 198 14.85 -37.47 -13.43
C ARG A 198 14.27 -36.79 -14.68
N THR A 199 14.80 -35.62 -15.04
CA THR A 199 14.43 -34.91 -16.27
C THR A 199 14.77 -35.74 -17.51
N LEU A 200 15.96 -36.36 -17.57
CA LEU A 200 16.38 -37.26 -18.65
C LEU A 200 15.49 -38.51 -18.71
N GLY A 201 15.13 -39.12 -17.57
CA GLY A 201 14.26 -40.29 -17.51
C GLY A 201 12.84 -40.00 -18.00
N CYS A 202 12.29 -38.82 -17.68
CA CYS A 202 10.99 -38.39 -18.19
C CYS A 202 11.01 -38.08 -19.69
N ILE A 203 12.16 -37.73 -20.25
CA ILE A 203 12.25 -37.11 -21.58
C ILE A 203 12.89 -38.05 -22.62
N SER A 204 13.70 -39.03 -22.21
CA SER A 204 14.27 -40.07 -23.09
C SER A 204 13.24 -40.69 -24.05
N PRO A 205 12.01 -41.05 -23.61
CA PRO A 205 11.00 -41.62 -24.51
C PRO A 205 10.51 -40.69 -25.64
N PHE A 206 10.78 -39.38 -25.51
CA PHE A 206 10.48 -38.36 -26.51
C PHE A 206 11.68 -38.09 -27.42
N VAL A 207 12.90 -38.21 -26.90
CA VAL A 207 14.17 -38.08 -27.66
C VAL A 207 14.32 -39.19 -28.70
N ASP A 208 13.93 -40.42 -28.36
CA ASP A 208 14.04 -41.59 -29.25
C ASP A 208 12.97 -41.64 -30.36
N SER A 209 12.02 -40.69 -30.37
CA SER A 209 11.05 -40.60 -31.47
C SER A 209 11.74 -40.15 -32.76
N TYR A 210 11.44 -40.85 -33.86
CA TYR A 210 12.07 -40.77 -35.20
C TYR A 210 12.29 -39.36 -35.79
N ASP A 211 11.77 -38.29 -35.18
CA ASP A 211 11.79 -36.93 -35.70
C ASP A 211 12.88 -36.00 -35.14
N LEU A 212 13.53 -36.25 -34.00
CA LEU A 212 14.45 -35.24 -33.42
C LEU A 212 15.93 -35.36 -33.84
N GLN A 213 16.43 -36.55 -34.18
CA GLN A 213 17.83 -36.78 -34.63
C GLN A 213 18.90 -36.11 -33.74
N ILE A 214 18.82 -36.27 -32.41
CA ILE A 214 19.81 -35.79 -31.45
C ILE A 214 20.28 -36.98 -30.60
N SER A 215 21.59 -37.18 -30.49
CA SER A 215 22.16 -38.24 -29.63
C SER A 215 21.92 -37.92 -28.14
N LEU A 216 21.88 -38.93 -27.26
CA LEU A 216 21.74 -38.71 -25.82
C LEU A 216 22.85 -37.81 -25.24
N GLN A 217 24.06 -37.90 -25.78
CA GLN A 217 25.19 -37.06 -25.36
C GLN A 217 25.00 -35.60 -25.78
N ASP A 218 24.61 -35.36 -27.02
CA ASP A 218 24.27 -34.01 -27.51
C ASP A 218 23.07 -33.43 -26.77
N PHE A 219 22.13 -34.29 -26.38
CA PHE A 219 20.94 -33.94 -25.61
C PHE A 219 21.31 -33.42 -24.21
N ILE A 220 22.16 -34.15 -23.47
CA ILE A 220 22.68 -33.73 -22.17
C ILE A 220 23.44 -32.41 -22.30
N LYS A 221 24.29 -32.28 -23.34
CA LYS A 221 25.02 -31.04 -23.61
C LYS A 221 24.07 -29.87 -23.87
N LEU A 222 23.00 -30.09 -24.64
CA LEU A 222 22.02 -29.05 -24.97
C LEU A 222 21.24 -28.59 -23.73
N ILE A 223 20.82 -29.50 -22.85
CA ILE A 223 20.20 -29.15 -21.56
C ILE A 223 21.11 -28.21 -20.76
N LYS A 224 22.40 -28.58 -20.63
CA LYS A 224 23.38 -27.77 -19.90
C LYS A 224 23.51 -26.37 -20.52
N ILE A 225 23.55 -26.27 -21.85
CA ILE A 225 23.59 -24.98 -22.54
C ILE A 225 22.32 -24.16 -22.23
N LEU A 226 21.13 -24.75 -22.38
CA LEU A 226 19.85 -24.06 -22.18
C LEU A 226 19.69 -23.55 -20.75
N LEU A 227 19.95 -24.38 -19.74
CA LEU A 227 19.81 -24.00 -18.33
C LEU A 227 20.72 -22.84 -17.92
N MET A 228 21.91 -22.74 -18.53
CA MET A 228 22.89 -21.71 -18.22
C MET A 228 22.65 -20.39 -18.97
N ASN A 229 22.18 -20.48 -20.21
CA ASN A 229 22.20 -19.35 -21.15
C ASN A 229 20.82 -18.73 -21.37
N CYS A 230 19.73 -19.39 -20.96
CA CYS A 230 18.41 -18.78 -21.02
C CYS A 230 18.29 -17.56 -20.09
N HIS A 231 17.60 -16.56 -20.61
CA HIS A 231 17.14 -15.38 -19.91
C HIS A 231 15.65 -15.49 -19.70
N SER A 232 15.21 -15.26 -18.48
CA SER A 232 13.80 -15.29 -18.11
C SER A 232 13.47 -13.96 -17.46
N ASP A 233 12.46 -13.29 -18.00
CA ASP A 233 11.84 -12.19 -17.29
C ASP A 233 10.78 -12.79 -16.35
N PHE A 234 11.05 -12.68 -15.05
CA PHE A 234 10.05 -12.97 -14.03
C PHE A 234 9.42 -11.65 -13.67
N ASP A 235 8.27 -11.37 -14.28
CA ASP A 235 7.48 -10.24 -13.85
C ASP A 235 7.00 -10.48 -12.42
N ARG A 236 7.72 -9.91 -11.44
CA ARG A 236 7.34 -9.93 -10.03
C ARG A 236 6.08 -9.09 -9.76
N THR A 237 5.42 -8.46 -10.74
CA THR A 237 4.03 -8.02 -10.54
C THR A 237 3.09 -9.18 -10.18
N ILE A 238 3.52 -10.42 -10.43
CA ILE A 238 2.94 -11.64 -9.88
C ILE A 238 2.92 -11.67 -8.32
N LEU A 239 3.83 -10.95 -7.65
CA LEU A 239 3.89 -10.76 -6.19
C LEU A 239 3.40 -9.36 -5.78
N GLU A 240 3.65 -8.32 -6.59
CA GLU A 240 3.24 -6.92 -6.30
C GLU A 240 1.73 -6.71 -6.49
N ASN A 241 1.09 -7.47 -7.38
CA ASN A 241 -0.34 -7.43 -7.66
C ASN A 241 -0.90 -8.85 -7.77
N ALA A 242 -0.55 -9.72 -6.82
CA ALA A 242 -0.86 -11.16 -6.79
C ALA A 242 -2.33 -11.54 -7.04
N PHE A 243 -3.23 -10.55 -7.06
CA PHE A 243 -4.67 -10.72 -7.15
C PHE A 243 -5.31 -10.23 -8.47
N THR A 244 -4.65 -9.49 -9.37
CA THR A 244 -5.38 -8.81 -10.49
C THR A 244 -4.78 -8.90 -11.91
N VAL A 245 -3.56 -9.39 -12.11
CA VAL A 245 -2.85 -9.25 -13.40
C VAL A 245 -2.39 -10.60 -13.98
N PRO A 246 -2.58 -10.86 -15.29
CA PRO A 246 -1.96 -12.00 -15.95
C PRO A 246 -0.43 -11.89 -15.93
N GLY A 247 0.24 -12.86 -15.31
CA GLY A 247 1.70 -12.93 -15.27
C GLY A 247 2.26 -13.76 -16.44
N GLN A 248 3.40 -13.36 -17.00
CA GLN A 248 4.10 -14.12 -18.04
C GLN A 248 5.41 -14.68 -17.49
N MET A 249 5.66 -15.96 -17.75
CA MET A 249 6.89 -16.65 -17.33
C MET A 249 7.46 -17.42 -18.52
N THR A 250 8.57 -16.98 -19.10
CA THR A 250 9.14 -17.58 -20.32
C THR A 250 10.66 -17.56 -20.27
N ASP A 251 11.28 -18.72 -20.49
CA ASP A 251 12.71 -18.85 -20.74
C ASP A 251 13.00 -18.58 -22.21
N CYS A 252 13.96 -17.71 -22.50
CA CYS A 252 14.34 -17.31 -23.85
C CYS A 252 15.85 -17.44 -24.04
N LEU A 253 16.30 -18.08 -25.12
CA LEU A 253 17.72 -18.19 -25.48
C LEU A 253 18.09 -17.18 -26.57
N TYR A 254 19.14 -16.39 -26.33
CA TYR A 254 19.62 -15.37 -27.26
C TYR A 254 21.10 -15.62 -27.61
N PRO A 255 21.42 -16.10 -28.83
CA PRO A 255 22.79 -16.51 -29.18
C PRO A 255 23.87 -15.48 -28.87
N LYS A 256 23.62 -14.18 -29.09
CA LYS A 256 24.59 -13.12 -28.79
C LYS A 256 24.45 -12.61 -27.35
N ALA A 257 23.25 -12.25 -26.90
CA ALA A 257 23.07 -11.66 -25.58
C ALA A 257 23.49 -12.60 -24.43
N SER A 258 23.36 -13.92 -24.60
CA SER A 258 23.81 -14.92 -23.63
C SER A 258 25.33 -14.99 -23.45
N GLN A 259 26.12 -14.36 -24.33
CA GLN A 259 27.58 -14.26 -24.20
C GLN A 259 28.04 -13.09 -23.31
N MET A 260 27.13 -12.26 -22.81
CA MET A 260 27.48 -11.17 -21.90
C MET A 260 27.90 -11.71 -20.52
N GLN A 261 28.90 -11.07 -19.91
CA GLN A 261 29.42 -11.48 -18.61
C GLN A 261 28.58 -10.97 -17.44
N HIS A 262 28.60 -11.70 -16.32
CA HIS A 262 27.91 -11.31 -15.10
C HIS A 262 28.67 -10.25 -14.27
N SER A 263 27.92 -9.35 -13.63
CA SER A 263 28.36 -8.60 -12.44
C SER A 263 27.20 -8.40 -11.47
N CYS A 264 27.46 -8.50 -10.15
CA CYS A 264 26.49 -8.11 -9.11
C CYS A 264 26.39 -6.58 -8.92
N SER A 265 27.24 -5.81 -9.60
CA SER A 265 27.10 -4.36 -9.83
C SER A 265 27.36 -4.12 -11.33
N PRO A 266 26.33 -4.27 -12.17
CA PRO A 266 26.47 -4.23 -13.62
C PRO A 266 26.51 -2.79 -14.15
N ASN A 267 27.12 -2.60 -15.33
CA ASN A 267 27.09 -1.35 -16.09
C ASN A 267 26.10 -1.40 -17.27
N CYS A 268 25.40 -2.52 -17.45
CA CYS A 268 24.32 -2.70 -18.41
C CYS A 268 23.11 -3.38 -17.75
N SER A 269 21.91 -2.98 -18.17
CA SER A 269 20.65 -3.65 -17.83
C SER A 269 20.02 -4.25 -19.07
N TRP A 270 19.14 -5.23 -18.88
CA TRP A 270 18.40 -5.86 -19.96
C TRP A 270 16.94 -6.02 -19.59
N VAL A 271 16.09 -6.00 -20.61
CA VAL A 271 14.64 -6.25 -20.53
C VAL A 271 14.23 -7.11 -21.70
N ILE A 272 13.15 -7.88 -21.55
CA ILE A 272 12.56 -8.70 -22.62
C ILE A 272 11.19 -8.11 -22.95
N SER A 273 10.87 -7.93 -24.24
CA SER A 273 9.54 -7.47 -24.64
C SER A 273 8.48 -8.50 -24.26
N TRP A 274 7.26 -8.03 -24.03
CA TRP A 274 6.12 -8.94 -23.82
C TRP A 274 5.90 -9.84 -25.05
N LYS A 275 5.10 -10.92 -24.89
CA LYS A 275 4.68 -11.75 -26.03
C LYS A 275 4.13 -10.91 -27.20
N PRO A 276 4.22 -11.42 -28.43
CA PRO A 276 4.81 -12.71 -28.85
C PRO A 276 6.31 -12.66 -29.16
N ASP A 277 6.90 -11.46 -29.18
CA ASP A 277 8.22 -11.22 -29.78
C ASP A 277 9.38 -11.63 -28.88
N PHE A 278 9.22 -11.44 -27.56
CA PHE A 278 10.27 -11.70 -26.57
C PHE A 278 11.63 -11.11 -26.97
N LYS A 279 11.65 -9.92 -27.56
CA LYS A 279 12.89 -9.30 -28.00
C LYS A 279 13.69 -8.84 -26.77
N ILE A 280 14.93 -9.27 -26.63
CA ILE A 280 15.82 -8.74 -25.59
C ILE A 280 16.36 -7.37 -26.03
N ARG A 281 16.41 -6.42 -25.10
CA ARG A 281 17.06 -5.12 -25.26
C ARG A 281 18.06 -4.93 -24.14
N VAL A 282 19.29 -4.61 -24.50
CA VAL A 282 20.37 -4.30 -23.55
C VAL A 282 20.72 -2.82 -23.65
N ARG A 283 20.76 -2.14 -22.50
CA ARG A 283 21.13 -0.73 -22.38
C ARG A 283 22.26 -0.54 -21.37
N THR A 284 23.10 0.47 -21.59
CA THR A 284 24.09 0.90 -20.60
C THR A 284 23.43 1.67 -19.47
N THR A 285 23.78 1.40 -18.21
CA THR A 285 23.23 2.13 -17.05
C THR A 285 24.08 3.34 -16.68
N VAL A 286 25.39 3.27 -16.93
CA VAL A 286 26.39 4.32 -16.65
C VAL A 286 27.19 4.65 -17.93
N PRO A 287 27.95 5.76 -17.98
CA PRO A 287 28.91 5.98 -19.06
C PRO A 287 30.00 4.90 -19.07
N ILE A 288 30.38 4.41 -20.24
CA ILE A 288 31.36 3.32 -20.42
C ILE A 288 32.47 3.77 -21.37
N LYS A 289 33.73 3.54 -21.00
CA LYS A 289 34.88 3.87 -21.87
C LYS A 289 35.17 2.76 -22.87
N ARG A 290 35.77 3.13 -24.01
CA ARG A 290 36.25 2.17 -25.01
C ARG A 290 37.17 1.13 -24.35
N GLY A 291 36.91 -0.14 -24.63
CA GLY A 291 37.68 -1.28 -24.14
C GLY A 291 37.18 -1.86 -22.82
N GLU A 292 36.27 -1.18 -22.10
CA GLU A 292 35.71 -1.71 -20.86
C GLU A 292 34.73 -2.88 -21.13
N PRO A 293 34.68 -3.88 -20.24
CA PRO A 293 33.73 -4.99 -20.36
C PRO A 293 32.29 -4.53 -20.08
N LEU A 294 31.37 -5.01 -20.90
CA LEU A 294 29.93 -4.79 -20.76
C LEU A 294 29.34 -5.96 -19.96
N LYS A 295 28.84 -5.67 -18.76
CA LYS A 295 28.39 -6.67 -17.80
C LYS A 295 26.94 -6.45 -17.42
N ILE A 296 26.20 -7.55 -17.35
CA ILE A 296 24.79 -7.59 -16.94
C ILE A 296 24.64 -8.33 -15.61
N ASN A 297 23.52 -8.13 -14.92
CA ASN A 297 23.11 -9.06 -13.88
C ASN A 297 22.41 -10.27 -14.54
N TYR A 298 22.81 -11.49 -14.17
CA TYR A 298 22.16 -12.71 -14.69
C TYR A 298 20.79 -12.97 -14.08
N TYR A 299 20.48 -12.26 -13.00
CA TYR A 299 19.17 -12.21 -12.39
C TYR A 299 18.53 -10.89 -12.71
N PHE A 300 17.38 -10.97 -13.36
CA PHE A 300 16.49 -9.83 -13.46
C PHE A 300 16.17 -9.33 -12.04
N ARG A 301 16.41 -8.04 -11.78
CA ARG A 301 16.24 -7.39 -10.46
C ARG A 301 17.01 -8.04 -9.30
N GLY A 302 18.13 -8.72 -9.58
CA GLY A 302 18.94 -9.42 -8.58
C GLY A 302 19.87 -8.53 -7.74
N GLY A 303 19.89 -7.22 -7.98
CA GLY A 303 20.85 -6.29 -7.37
C GLY A 303 20.77 -6.25 -5.85
N LEU A 304 19.62 -6.55 -5.26
CA LEU A 304 19.40 -6.35 -3.83
C LEU A 304 19.25 -7.65 -3.01
N LYS A 305 19.48 -8.80 -3.65
CA LYS A 305 19.57 -10.09 -2.95
C LYS A 305 20.79 -10.12 -2.03
N ASN A 306 20.73 -10.89 -0.95
CA ASN A 306 21.85 -11.05 -0.01
C ASN A 306 23.06 -11.75 -0.66
N ARG A 307 24.24 -11.63 -0.04
CA ARG A 307 25.49 -12.20 -0.56
C ARG A 307 25.39 -13.69 -0.83
N MET A 308 24.91 -14.46 0.16
CA MET A 308 24.85 -15.92 0.06
C MET A 308 23.99 -16.35 -1.11
N ASP A 309 22.81 -15.75 -1.25
CA ASP A 309 21.91 -16.01 -2.35
C ASP A 309 22.59 -15.70 -3.67
N ARG A 310 23.12 -14.49 -3.88
CA ARG A 310 23.75 -14.11 -5.16
C ARG A 310 24.91 -15.04 -5.53
N VAL A 311 25.80 -15.32 -4.59
CA VAL A 311 27.01 -16.11 -4.82
C VAL A 311 26.65 -17.58 -5.08
N GLN A 312 25.79 -18.18 -4.26
CA GLN A 312 25.28 -19.55 -4.47
C GLN A 312 24.59 -19.66 -5.82
N THR A 313 23.76 -18.67 -6.12
CA THR A 313 22.92 -18.64 -7.29
C THR A 313 23.74 -18.57 -8.58
N ILE A 314 24.77 -17.71 -8.62
CA ILE A 314 25.69 -17.64 -9.76
C ILE A 314 26.55 -18.91 -9.87
N ARG A 315 26.97 -19.50 -8.75
CA ARG A 315 27.67 -20.79 -8.77
C ARG A 315 26.81 -21.88 -9.38
N CYS A 316 25.55 -22.00 -8.97
CA CYS A 316 24.60 -22.95 -9.54
C CYS A 316 24.36 -22.70 -11.03
N LYS A 317 24.25 -21.43 -11.47
CA LYS A 317 24.01 -21.09 -12.88
C LYS A 317 25.24 -21.28 -13.76
N THR A 318 26.45 -21.02 -13.26
CA THR A 318 27.65 -20.90 -14.11
C THR A 318 28.71 -21.98 -13.87
N GLY A 319 28.57 -22.76 -12.80
CA GLY A 319 29.61 -23.64 -12.28
C GLY A 319 30.77 -22.90 -11.61
N GLN A 320 30.76 -21.57 -11.54
CA GLN A 320 31.87 -20.77 -11.03
C GLN A 320 31.42 -19.75 -9.97
N TRP A 321 32.32 -19.46 -9.03
CA TRP A 321 32.11 -18.40 -8.06
C TRP A 321 32.16 -17.01 -8.71
N CYS A 322 31.21 -16.14 -8.37
CA CYS A 322 31.21 -14.76 -8.83
C CYS A 322 32.39 -13.98 -8.21
N LYS A 323 33.30 -13.47 -9.05
CA LYS A 323 34.48 -12.69 -8.64
C LYS A 323 34.35 -11.19 -8.93
N CYS A 324 33.12 -10.67 -9.07
CA CYS A 324 32.93 -9.23 -9.27
C CYS A 324 33.36 -8.42 -8.02
N TRP A 325 33.65 -7.13 -8.18
CA TRP A 325 34.13 -6.27 -7.09
C TRP A 325 33.25 -6.34 -5.84
N ARG A 326 31.93 -6.31 -6.01
CA ARG A 326 30.97 -6.43 -4.90
C ARG A 326 31.05 -7.77 -4.16
N CYS A 327 31.24 -8.88 -4.89
CA CYS A 327 31.35 -10.20 -4.27
C CYS A 327 32.69 -10.38 -3.56
N ASN A 328 33.77 -9.82 -4.11
CA ASN A 328 35.10 -9.93 -3.53
C ASN A 328 35.33 -8.97 -2.34
N ASP A 329 34.59 -7.88 -2.25
CA ASP A 329 34.66 -6.92 -1.15
C ASP A 329 33.80 -7.38 0.04
N PRO A 330 34.38 -7.63 1.23
CA PRO A 330 33.64 -7.99 2.45
C PRO A 330 32.55 -6.96 2.84
N THR A 331 32.76 -5.69 2.50
CA THR A 331 31.84 -4.58 2.79
C THR A 331 30.74 -4.41 1.73
N GLU A 332 30.77 -5.18 0.65
CA GLU A 332 29.84 -5.06 -0.49
C GLU A 332 29.79 -3.67 -1.13
N LEU A 333 30.96 -3.05 -1.39
CA LEU A 333 31.12 -1.68 -1.88
C LEU A 333 30.76 -0.61 -0.85
N GLY A 334 31.08 -0.87 0.42
CA GLY A 334 30.82 0.07 1.52
C GLY A 334 29.37 0.13 2.01
N ILE A 335 28.44 -0.65 1.44
CA ILE A 335 27.05 -0.68 1.91
C ILE A 335 26.84 -1.63 3.10
N PHE A 336 27.79 -2.49 3.43
CA PHE A 336 27.74 -3.40 4.56
C PHE A 336 26.48 -4.30 4.59
N ALA A 337 26.01 -4.73 3.42
CA ALA A 337 24.72 -5.43 3.28
C ALA A 337 24.66 -6.79 4.00
N SER A 338 25.79 -7.39 4.38
CA SER A 338 25.83 -8.61 5.19
C SER A 338 26.39 -8.41 6.60
N ALA A 339 26.73 -7.18 7.00
CA ALA A 339 27.50 -6.91 8.21
C ALA A 339 26.69 -6.98 9.51
N LEU A 340 27.29 -7.57 10.55
CA LEU A 340 26.71 -7.62 11.89
C LEU A 340 27.38 -6.59 12.80
N ILE A 341 26.64 -6.09 13.79
CA ILE A 341 27.24 -5.22 14.81
C ILE A 341 28.03 -6.06 15.80
N CYS A 342 29.24 -5.61 16.14
CA CYS A 342 30.12 -6.32 17.06
C CYS A 342 29.58 -6.27 18.50
N SER A 343 29.29 -7.44 19.06
CA SER A 343 28.77 -7.58 20.43
C SER A 343 29.79 -7.29 21.54
N LYS A 344 31.10 -7.20 21.22
CA LYS A 344 32.17 -6.93 22.18
C LYS A 344 32.33 -5.44 22.55
N LYS A 345 31.33 -4.60 22.22
CA LYS A 345 31.31 -3.15 22.49
C LYS A 345 32.54 -2.43 21.93
N CYS A 346 32.84 -2.66 20.64
CA CYS A 346 33.70 -1.76 19.89
C CYS A 346 33.03 -0.37 19.92
N GLY A 347 33.67 0.59 20.60
CA GLY A 347 33.03 1.88 20.91
C GLY A 347 32.39 1.99 22.29
N ASN A 348 32.98 1.43 23.35
CA ASN A 348 32.59 1.69 24.76
C ASN A 348 32.73 3.17 25.21
N LYS A 349 33.02 4.09 24.30
CA LYS A 349 32.90 5.54 24.50
C LYS A 349 31.71 6.00 23.66
N LYS A 350 30.87 6.89 24.17
CA LYS A 350 29.74 7.48 23.44
C LYS A 350 30.12 8.01 22.03
N ASP A 351 31.41 8.24 21.79
CA ASP A 351 32.00 8.76 20.55
C ASP A 351 32.98 7.81 19.83
N GLY A 352 33.02 6.52 20.18
CA GLY A 352 33.94 5.53 19.57
C GLY A 352 33.37 4.89 18.28
N PRO A 353 34.22 4.49 17.32
CA PRO A 353 33.76 3.87 16.07
C PRO A 353 33.09 2.51 16.32
N ILE A 354 31.93 2.29 15.67
CA ILE A 354 31.17 1.04 15.74
C ILE A 354 31.93 -0.04 14.94
N GLY A 355 32.19 -1.17 15.59
CA GLY A 355 32.82 -2.33 14.95
C GLY A 355 31.82 -3.20 14.20
N TYR A 356 32.14 -3.58 12.97
CA TYR A 356 31.34 -4.46 12.13
C TYR A 356 32.02 -5.82 11.93
N ILE A 357 31.25 -6.89 12.12
CA ILE A 357 31.66 -8.25 11.86
C ILE A 357 31.37 -8.57 10.39
N LEU A 358 32.43 -8.84 9.63
CA LEU A 358 32.44 -9.05 8.18
C LEU A 358 32.96 -10.46 7.85
N PRO A 359 32.59 -11.04 6.69
CA PRO A 359 33.13 -12.34 6.29
C PRO A 359 34.64 -12.24 6.04
N GLU A 360 35.44 -13.17 6.59
CA GLU A 360 36.88 -13.23 6.29
C GLU A 360 37.13 -13.73 4.86
N ASP A 361 36.34 -14.71 4.43
CA ASP A 361 36.25 -15.16 3.04
C ASP A 361 34.86 -14.82 2.47
N PRO A 362 34.73 -13.74 1.68
CA PRO A 362 33.46 -13.29 1.12
C PRO A 362 32.82 -14.26 0.10
N LEU A 363 33.57 -15.27 -0.37
CA LEU A 363 33.10 -16.27 -1.34
C LEU A 363 32.78 -17.62 -0.69
N SER A 364 33.18 -17.83 0.57
CA SER A 364 32.83 -19.05 1.30
C SER A 364 31.37 -19.05 1.74
N LEU A 365 30.66 -20.12 1.42
CA LEU A 365 29.26 -20.34 1.80
C LEU A 365 29.11 -21.36 2.94
N THR A 366 30.21 -21.84 3.52
CA THR A 366 30.13 -22.78 4.64
C THR A 366 29.70 -22.03 5.90
N LEU A 367 28.79 -22.62 6.68
CA LEU A 367 28.42 -22.07 8.00
C LEU A 367 29.62 -22.06 8.98
N SER A 368 30.66 -22.85 8.68
CA SER A 368 31.94 -22.87 9.39
C SER A 368 32.87 -21.72 9.01
N SER A 369 32.58 -20.94 7.96
CA SER A 369 33.38 -19.78 7.59
C SER A 369 33.45 -18.77 8.73
N HIS A 370 34.65 -18.24 8.98
CA HIS A 370 34.87 -17.25 10.03
C HIS A 370 34.54 -15.84 9.55
N TRP A 371 33.98 -15.08 10.47
CA TRP A 371 33.68 -13.67 10.31
C TRP A 371 34.43 -12.89 11.38
N ARG A 372 35.01 -11.75 11.01
CA ARG A 372 35.90 -10.97 11.86
C ARG A 372 35.41 -9.54 12.01
N CYS A 373 35.47 -9.02 13.23
CA CYS A 373 35.28 -7.60 13.49
C CYS A 373 36.43 -6.79 12.88
N ASN A 374 36.11 -5.75 12.12
CA ASN A 374 37.08 -4.84 11.50
C ASN A 374 37.83 -3.93 12.49
N ILE A 375 37.39 -3.84 13.75
CA ILE A 375 38.02 -3.01 14.79
C ILE A 375 38.77 -3.87 15.81
N CYS A 376 38.06 -4.71 16.59
CA CYS A 376 38.67 -5.46 17.68
C CYS A 376 39.16 -6.86 17.28
N GLY A 377 38.94 -7.28 16.03
CA GLY A 377 39.35 -8.59 15.55
C GLY A 377 38.53 -9.77 16.08
N PHE A 378 37.48 -9.55 16.87
CA PHE A 378 36.60 -10.61 17.37
C PHE A 378 36.08 -11.50 16.24
N ARG A 379 36.19 -12.82 16.40
CA ARG A 379 35.76 -13.82 15.41
C ARG A 379 34.51 -14.57 15.85
N LYS A 380 33.61 -14.85 14.91
CA LYS A 380 32.47 -15.78 15.06
C LYS A 380 32.18 -16.51 13.77
N THR A 381 31.48 -17.62 13.85
CA THR A 381 30.89 -18.32 12.69
C THR A 381 29.54 -17.70 12.30
N GLY A 382 29.05 -18.01 11.11
CA GLY A 382 27.83 -17.43 10.54
C GLY A 382 26.60 -17.51 11.46
N SER A 383 25.73 -16.51 11.39
CA SER A 383 24.54 -16.40 12.26
C SER A 383 23.33 -17.14 11.67
N THR A 384 22.95 -18.30 12.23
CA THR A 384 21.75 -19.05 11.83
C THR A 384 20.45 -18.25 12.06
N THR A 385 20.42 -17.35 13.04
CA THR A 385 19.26 -16.51 13.36
C THR A 385 18.89 -15.54 12.24
N ILE A 386 19.88 -14.97 11.55
CA ILE A 386 19.65 -13.99 10.46
C ILE A 386 19.03 -14.65 9.24
N LYS A 387 19.49 -15.87 8.92
CA LYS A 387 18.88 -16.69 7.88
C LYS A 387 17.41 -16.98 8.22
N LYS A 388 17.13 -17.44 9.45
CA LYS A 388 15.76 -17.71 9.92
C LYS A 388 14.82 -16.51 9.82
N LEU A 389 15.29 -15.30 10.14
CA LEU A 389 14.49 -14.08 10.03
C LEU A 389 14.16 -13.74 8.56
N GLY A 390 15.11 -13.93 7.65
CA GLY A 390 14.85 -13.74 6.22
C GLY A 390 13.89 -14.77 5.65
N ASP A 391 14.06 -16.04 6.05
CA ASP A 391 13.14 -17.12 5.69
C ASP A 391 11.72 -16.83 6.20
N ALA A 392 11.59 -16.24 7.39
CA ALA A 392 10.30 -15.84 7.95
C ALA A 392 9.59 -14.75 7.13
N ILE A 393 10.31 -13.70 6.69
CA ILE A 393 9.73 -12.66 5.80
C ILE A 393 9.17 -13.32 4.53
N LEU A 394 9.98 -14.15 3.87
CA LEU A 394 9.61 -14.82 2.64
C LEU A 394 8.38 -15.73 2.82
N LEU A 395 8.35 -16.52 3.89
CA LEU A 395 7.23 -17.42 4.19
C LEU A 395 5.94 -16.65 4.50
N MET A 396 6.03 -15.55 5.25
CA MET A 396 4.87 -14.70 5.53
C MET A 396 4.33 -14.08 4.25
N GLU A 397 5.21 -13.55 3.39
CA GLU A 397 4.82 -12.96 2.10
C GLU A 397 4.15 -13.99 1.17
N ILE A 398 4.72 -15.20 1.05
CA ILE A 398 4.11 -16.29 0.26
C ILE A 398 2.75 -16.71 0.83
N GLY A 399 2.59 -16.64 2.15
CA GLY A 399 1.36 -16.99 2.86
C GLY A 399 0.26 -15.94 2.79
N CYS A 400 0.53 -14.72 2.31
CA CYS A 400 -0.46 -13.65 2.26
C CYS A 400 -1.60 -13.99 1.29
N SER A 401 -2.82 -14.09 1.82
CA SER A 401 -4.03 -14.40 1.05
C SER A 401 -5.15 -13.38 1.24
N SER A 402 -5.01 -12.49 2.21
CA SER A 402 -5.99 -11.49 2.62
C SER A 402 -5.31 -10.17 3.00
N ASN A 403 -6.08 -9.08 3.05
CA ASN A 403 -5.55 -7.76 3.47
C ASN A 403 -4.99 -7.79 4.90
N SER A 404 -5.59 -8.54 5.82
CA SER A 404 -5.08 -8.69 7.19
C SER A 404 -3.72 -9.38 7.24
N ASP A 405 -3.45 -10.33 6.33
CA ASP A 405 -2.13 -10.96 6.26
C ASP A 405 -1.05 -9.96 5.84
N ILE A 406 -1.41 -9.04 4.94
CA ILE A 406 -0.50 -8.01 4.44
C ILE A 406 -0.23 -6.95 5.54
N GLU A 407 -1.25 -6.53 6.29
CA GLU A 407 -1.06 -5.63 7.45
C GLU A 407 -0.14 -6.25 8.52
N ALA A 408 -0.31 -7.54 8.80
CA ALA A 408 0.56 -8.28 9.71
C ALA A 408 2.01 -8.35 9.17
N LEU A 409 2.19 -8.55 7.87
CA LEU A 409 3.50 -8.56 7.21
C LEU A 409 4.19 -7.18 7.27
N ILE A 410 3.46 -6.08 7.03
CA ILE A 410 3.97 -4.72 7.15
C ILE A 410 4.38 -4.43 8.61
N THR A 411 3.53 -4.79 9.57
CA THR A 411 3.81 -4.61 11.00
C THR A 411 5.06 -5.38 11.41
N PHE A 412 5.15 -6.65 11.03
CA PHE A 412 6.34 -7.48 11.26
C PHE A 412 7.60 -6.87 10.66
N SER A 413 7.50 -6.30 9.45
CA SER A 413 8.62 -5.66 8.76
C SER A 413 9.08 -4.40 9.49
N LYS A 414 8.15 -3.54 9.95
CA LYS A 414 8.47 -2.36 10.77
C LYS A 414 9.15 -2.76 12.10
N ASP A 415 8.61 -3.75 12.78
CA ASP A 415 9.17 -4.27 14.04
C ASP A 415 10.58 -4.84 13.86
N LEU A 416 10.79 -5.58 12.77
CA LEU A 416 12.10 -6.12 12.41
C LEU A 416 13.12 -5.00 12.22
N ILE A 417 12.76 -3.94 11.47
CA ILE A 417 13.63 -2.78 11.24
C ILE A 417 13.97 -2.13 12.59
N ASN A 418 12.96 -1.80 13.40
CA ASN A 418 13.12 -1.13 14.69
C ASN A 418 13.96 -1.94 15.69
N LYS A 419 13.82 -3.27 15.69
CA LYS A 419 14.52 -4.16 16.62
C LYS A 419 15.97 -4.42 16.21
N HIS A 420 16.25 -4.48 14.91
CA HIS A 420 17.52 -5.01 14.42
C HIS A 420 18.45 -3.97 13.79
N SER A 421 17.91 -2.97 13.08
CA SER A 421 18.68 -1.93 12.38
C SER A 421 19.52 -1.12 13.37
N GLY A 422 20.83 -0.99 13.13
CA GLY A 422 21.75 -0.24 14.00
C GLY A 422 21.99 -0.85 15.39
N LYS A 423 21.34 -1.98 15.72
CA LYS A 423 21.45 -2.66 17.02
C LYS A 423 22.13 -4.01 16.93
N THR A 424 21.69 -4.84 15.98
CA THR A 424 22.22 -6.20 15.77
C THR A 424 22.89 -6.37 14.41
N VAL A 425 22.39 -5.65 13.41
CA VAL A 425 22.91 -5.65 12.04
C VAL A 425 23.16 -4.21 11.60
N HIS A 426 24.00 -4.03 10.59
CA HIS A 426 24.20 -2.71 9.98
C HIS A 426 22.86 -2.14 9.47
N PRO A 427 22.63 -0.81 9.51
CA PRO A 427 21.38 -0.21 8.99
C PRO A 427 21.05 -0.61 7.55
N ASN A 428 22.09 -0.72 6.71
CA ASN A 428 21.96 -1.16 5.32
C ASN A 428 21.99 -2.69 5.12
N HIS A 429 21.84 -3.48 6.18
CA HIS A 429 21.85 -4.94 6.08
C HIS A 429 20.69 -5.44 5.19
N TRP A 430 20.91 -6.51 4.42
CA TRP A 430 19.96 -7.03 3.42
C TRP A 430 18.58 -7.35 4.00
N LEU A 431 18.51 -7.82 5.26
CA LEU A 431 17.26 -8.01 6.00
C LEU A 431 16.45 -6.71 6.10
N ILE A 432 17.11 -5.60 6.44
CA ILE A 432 16.48 -4.29 6.55
C ILE A 432 16.02 -3.84 5.18
N GLN A 433 16.88 -4.00 4.16
CA GLN A 433 16.51 -3.68 2.78
C GLN A 433 15.28 -4.47 2.31
N GLU A 434 15.18 -5.76 2.64
CA GLU A 434 14.04 -6.59 2.24
C GLU A 434 12.77 -6.23 2.99
N ALA A 435 12.84 -6.01 4.31
CA ALA A 435 11.71 -5.49 5.08
C ALA A 435 11.22 -4.14 4.52
N THR A 436 12.12 -3.24 4.14
CA THR A 436 11.75 -1.97 3.51
C THR A 436 11.10 -2.17 2.14
N ARG A 437 11.57 -3.14 1.32
CA ARG A 437 10.90 -3.45 0.05
C ARG A 437 9.49 -3.97 0.23
N VAL A 438 9.28 -4.84 1.22
CA VAL A 438 7.96 -5.36 1.57
C VAL A 438 7.02 -4.21 1.93
N ILE A 439 7.49 -3.25 2.75
CA ILE A 439 6.74 -2.04 3.07
C ILE A 439 6.40 -1.26 1.80
N LEU A 440 7.37 -0.93 0.94
CA LEU A 440 7.11 -0.16 -0.28
C LEU A 440 6.16 -0.87 -1.25
N ARG A 441 6.25 -2.20 -1.33
CA ARG A 441 5.40 -3.02 -2.21
C ARG A 441 3.95 -3.01 -1.76
N TYR A 442 3.72 -3.16 -0.46
CA TYR A 442 2.40 -3.48 0.06
C TYR A 442 1.69 -2.33 0.74
N LEU A 443 2.40 -1.30 1.21
CA LEU A 443 1.80 -0.14 1.86
C LEU A 443 0.80 0.60 0.94
N PRO A 444 1.09 0.90 -0.35
CA PRO A 444 0.19 1.69 -1.18
C PRO A 444 -1.15 1.00 -1.52
N PRO A 445 -1.20 -0.29 -1.91
CA PRO A 445 -2.47 -0.99 -2.18
C PRO A 445 -3.45 -1.08 -0.99
N HIS A 446 -3.02 -0.78 0.24
CA HIS A 446 -3.92 -0.67 1.40
C HIS A 446 -4.73 0.62 1.40
N PHE A 447 -4.28 1.67 0.72
CA PHE A 447 -4.97 2.95 0.67
C PHE A 447 -5.84 3.00 -0.59
N LYS A 448 -7.17 2.96 -0.42
CA LYS A 448 -8.12 3.00 -1.54
C LYS A 448 -8.16 4.36 -2.26
N HIS A 449 -7.70 5.44 -1.61
CA HIS A 449 -7.82 6.81 -2.12
C HIS A 449 -6.53 7.63 -1.98
N PHE A 450 -6.00 7.84 -0.77
CA PHE A 450 -4.77 8.63 -0.51
C PHE A 450 -4.07 8.14 0.77
N MET A 451 -2.73 8.25 0.83
CA MET A 451 -1.96 8.13 2.08
C MET A 451 -2.00 9.45 2.84
N ASP A 452 -2.17 9.40 4.16
CA ASP A 452 -1.98 10.58 5.01
C ASP A 452 -0.52 11.08 4.97
N LEU A 453 -0.28 12.35 5.34
CA LEU A 453 1.04 12.96 5.29
C LEU A 453 2.13 12.17 6.05
N GLU A 454 1.83 11.63 7.23
CA GLU A 454 2.82 10.87 8.03
C GLU A 454 3.21 9.56 7.33
N THR A 455 2.21 8.82 6.86
CA THR A 455 2.40 7.57 6.10
C THR A 455 3.17 7.84 4.80
N SER A 456 2.81 8.90 4.07
CA SER A 456 3.48 9.27 2.83
C SER A 456 4.95 9.68 3.08
N GLN A 457 5.22 10.47 4.13
CA GLN A 457 6.59 10.82 4.52
C GLN A 457 7.43 9.58 4.85
N TYR A 458 6.87 8.63 5.62
CA TYR A 458 7.54 7.37 5.90
C TYR A 458 7.80 6.54 4.63
N TYR A 459 6.86 6.53 3.70
CA TYR A 459 7.01 5.85 2.41
C TYR A 459 8.14 6.47 1.57
N VAL A 460 8.20 7.81 1.49
CA VAL A 460 9.28 8.54 0.83
C VAL A 460 10.64 8.22 1.45
N GLN A 461 10.73 8.23 2.79
CA GLN A 461 11.97 7.86 3.51
C GLN A 461 12.43 6.44 3.19
N CYS A 462 11.49 5.47 3.14
CA CYS A 462 11.78 4.09 2.75
C CYS A 462 12.33 4.01 1.31
N GLY A 463 11.71 4.75 0.38
CA GLY A 463 12.15 4.84 -1.01
C GLY A 463 13.53 5.46 -1.17
N GLN A 464 13.78 6.60 -0.52
CA GLN A 464 15.08 7.29 -0.53
C GLN A 464 16.19 6.43 0.09
N TYR A 465 15.90 5.70 1.17
CA TYR A 465 16.83 4.73 1.74
C TYR A 465 17.23 3.66 0.72
N LEU A 466 16.28 3.02 0.03
CA LEU A 466 16.61 2.03 -0.99
C LEU A 466 17.31 2.64 -2.22
N MET A 467 16.99 3.88 -2.57
CA MET A 467 17.67 4.62 -3.64
C MET A 467 19.17 4.75 -3.34
N SER A 468 19.53 5.14 -2.10
CA SER A 468 20.92 5.26 -1.67
C SER A 468 21.71 3.94 -1.79
N ILE A 469 21.05 2.79 -1.60
CA ILE A 469 21.66 1.48 -1.81
C ILE A 469 21.83 1.21 -3.31
N GLN A 470 20.83 1.53 -4.12
CA GLN A 470 20.89 1.37 -5.58
C GLN A 470 21.94 2.25 -6.24
N ASP A 471 22.29 3.40 -5.66
CA ASP A 471 23.38 4.27 -6.15
C ASP A 471 24.73 3.53 -6.18
N VAL A 472 24.87 2.49 -5.33
CA VAL A 472 26.09 1.68 -5.26
C VAL A 472 25.94 0.35 -6.01
N VAL A 473 24.82 -0.37 -5.83
CA VAL A 473 24.70 -1.74 -6.35
C VAL A 473 24.20 -1.83 -7.79
N SER A 474 23.48 -0.83 -8.27
CA SER A 474 22.91 -0.77 -9.63
C SER A 474 22.90 0.69 -10.12
N PRO A 475 24.08 1.33 -10.27
CA PRO A 475 24.16 2.76 -10.54
C PRO A 475 23.58 3.16 -11.89
N GLY A 476 23.12 4.41 -11.97
CA GLY A 476 22.64 5.03 -13.20
C GLY A 476 21.26 4.55 -13.66
N ILE A 477 21.03 4.56 -14.97
CA ILE A 477 19.71 4.35 -15.59
C ILE A 477 19.35 2.86 -15.56
N SER A 478 18.58 2.44 -14.55
CA SER A 478 18.14 1.06 -14.36
C SER A 478 16.65 0.98 -14.04
N TYR A 479 16.04 -0.19 -14.30
CA TYR A 479 14.61 -0.42 -14.07
C TYR A 479 14.24 -0.21 -12.60
N ASP A 480 14.97 -0.85 -11.69
CA ASP A 480 14.68 -0.79 -10.25
C ASP A 480 14.76 0.65 -9.70
N ARG A 481 15.63 1.50 -10.28
CA ARG A 481 15.72 2.93 -9.96
C ARG A 481 14.52 3.69 -10.48
N ALA A 482 14.17 3.48 -11.75
CA ALA A 482 13.03 4.17 -12.37
C ALA A 482 11.72 3.86 -11.64
N VAL A 483 11.52 2.61 -11.19
CA VAL A 483 10.37 2.22 -10.37
C VAL A 483 10.38 2.93 -9.02
N LEU A 484 11.51 2.97 -8.31
CA LEU A 484 11.59 3.70 -7.03
C LEU A 484 11.34 5.20 -7.23
N GLN A 485 11.90 5.82 -8.28
CA GLN A 485 11.66 7.22 -8.62
C GLN A 485 10.18 7.49 -8.85
N LYS A 486 9.50 6.64 -9.64
CA LYS A 486 8.05 6.71 -9.87
C LYS A 486 7.27 6.59 -8.56
N GLN A 487 7.59 5.59 -7.73
CA GLN A 487 6.91 5.35 -6.45
C GLN A 487 7.07 6.53 -5.47
N ILE A 488 8.29 7.06 -5.32
CA ILE A 488 8.57 8.21 -4.46
C ILE A 488 7.84 9.45 -4.98
N ALA A 489 7.87 9.69 -6.29
CA ALA A 489 7.19 10.83 -6.89
C ALA A 489 5.68 10.80 -6.66
N THR A 490 5.03 9.65 -6.82
CA THR A 490 3.60 9.49 -6.50
C THR A 490 3.33 9.84 -5.04
N ALA A 491 4.12 9.31 -4.10
CA ALA A 491 3.93 9.62 -2.68
C ALA A 491 4.15 11.12 -2.37
N LEU A 492 5.16 11.76 -2.97
CA LEU A 492 5.36 13.21 -2.83
C LEU A 492 4.16 14.01 -3.37
N GLN A 493 3.59 13.58 -4.51
CA GLN A 493 2.41 14.22 -5.06
C GLN A 493 1.21 14.11 -4.12
N ASP A 494 1.04 12.98 -3.44
CA ASP A 494 -0.03 12.77 -2.45
C ASP A 494 0.10 13.69 -1.21
N GLN A 495 1.30 14.19 -0.89
CA GLN A 495 1.53 15.11 0.24
C GLN A 495 1.05 16.53 -0.07
N VAL A 496 1.02 16.92 -1.35
CA VAL A 496 0.81 18.31 -1.78
C VAL A 496 -0.56 18.86 -1.37
N PRO A 497 -1.70 18.16 -1.55
CA PRO A 497 -2.99 18.66 -1.11
C PRO A 497 -3.04 18.97 0.39
N GLU A 498 -2.46 18.11 1.22
CA GLU A 498 -2.45 18.30 2.68
C GLU A 498 -1.53 19.46 3.10
N LEU A 499 -0.35 19.58 2.49
CA LEU A 499 0.55 20.74 2.71
C LEU A 499 -0.13 22.05 2.31
N CYS A 500 -0.86 22.08 1.19
CA CYS A 500 -1.64 23.23 0.76
C CYS A 500 -2.78 23.54 1.73
N ALA A 501 -3.51 22.52 2.22
CA ALA A 501 -4.56 22.69 3.23
C ALA A 501 -4.00 23.25 4.56
N GLN A 502 -2.76 22.87 4.91
CA GLN A 502 -2.06 23.41 6.06
C GLN A 502 -1.48 24.82 5.83
N LYS A 503 -1.58 25.38 4.61
CA LYS A 503 -0.97 26.64 4.15
C LYS A 503 0.55 26.64 4.12
N MET A 504 1.16 25.46 3.95
CA MET A 504 2.59 25.28 3.87
C MET A 504 3.06 25.36 2.40
N TYR A 505 2.68 26.43 1.70
CA TYR A 505 2.83 26.50 0.24
C TYR A 505 4.28 26.42 -0.25
N LYS A 506 5.25 26.96 0.50
CA LYS A 506 6.68 26.84 0.16
C LYS A 506 7.17 25.38 0.22
N GLU A 507 6.71 24.63 1.20
CA GLU A 507 7.02 23.20 1.33
C GLU A 507 6.29 22.38 0.28
N ALA A 508 5.02 22.71 -0.01
CA ALA A 508 4.27 22.12 -1.10
C ALA A 508 4.95 22.35 -2.47
N LEU A 509 5.46 23.57 -2.72
CA LEU A 509 6.20 23.89 -3.93
C LEU A 509 7.50 23.09 -4.04
N SER A 510 8.30 23.05 -2.98
CA SER A 510 9.53 22.23 -2.96
C SER A 510 9.23 20.74 -3.18
N THR A 511 8.13 20.25 -2.60
CA THR A 511 7.69 18.85 -2.70
C THR A 511 7.28 18.49 -4.12
N ILE A 512 6.47 19.33 -4.78
CA ILE A 512 6.03 19.08 -6.16
C ILE A 512 7.17 19.25 -7.17
N GLU A 513 8.14 20.13 -6.91
CA GLU A 513 9.35 20.26 -7.74
C GLU A 513 10.24 19.01 -7.66
N GLU A 514 10.42 18.44 -6.46
CA GLU A 514 11.14 17.17 -6.30
C GLU A 514 10.38 16.01 -6.96
N CYS A 515 9.05 15.97 -6.86
CA CYS A 515 8.21 15.03 -7.59
C CYS A 515 8.45 15.10 -9.11
N LEU A 516 8.38 16.30 -9.70
CA LEU A 516 8.61 16.52 -11.14
C LEU A 516 10.01 16.08 -11.57
N LYS A 517 11.03 16.36 -10.75
CA LYS A 517 12.40 15.91 -11.00
C LYS A 517 12.48 14.38 -11.06
N LEU A 518 11.93 13.69 -10.06
CA LEU A 518 11.94 12.23 -10.00
C LEU A 518 11.15 11.59 -11.16
N GLN A 519 10.01 12.16 -11.54
CA GLN A 519 9.23 11.71 -12.71
C GLN A 519 10.04 11.88 -14.01
N SER A 520 10.73 13.01 -14.18
CA SER A 520 11.60 13.25 -15.34
C SER A 520 12.74 12.24 -15.41
N GLU A 521 13.40 11.97 -14.28
CA GLU A 521 14.47 10.97 -14.19
C GLU A 521 13.95 9.55 -14.49
N ALA A 522 12.79 9.16 -13.95
CA ALA A 522 12.15 7.88 -14.26
C ALA A 522 11.83 7.75 -15.75
N LEU A 523 11.30 8.81 -16.37
CA LEU A 523 10.97 8.86 -17.79
C LEU A 523 12.20 8.63 -18.67
N THR A 524 13.42 8.97 -18.22
CA THR A 524 14.64 8.66 -18.98
C THR A 524 14.82 7.17 -19.25
N TYR A 525 14.32 6.30 -18.35
CA TYR A 525 14.30 4.86 -18.51
C TYR A 525 13.07 4.39 -19.31
N PHE A 526 11.89 4.85 -18.90
CA PHE A 526 10.60 4.35 -19.40
C PHE A 526 10.29 4.77 -20.84
N LYS A 527 10.80 5.93 -21.30
CA LYS A 527 10.58 6.40 -22.69
C LYS A 527 11.05 5.41 -23.77
N ASP A 528 12.04 4.59 -23.43
CA ASP A 528 12.69 3.63 -24.31
C ASP A 528 12.29 2.19 -23.97
N GLU A 529 11.18 1.97 -23.25
CA GLU A 529 10.65 0.64 -23.00
C GLU A 529 9.96 0.03 -24.22
N PHE A 530 9.68 -1.28 -24.16
CA PHE A 530 8.86 -1.91 -25.17
C PHE A 530 7.39 -1.46 -24.99
N PRO A 531 6.63 -1.27 -26.09
CA PRO A 531 5.21 -0.99 -26.01
C PRO A 531 4.48 -2.08 -25.20
N ASN A 532 3.54 -1.65 -24.37
CA ASN A 532 2.83 -2.56 -23.47
C ASN A 532 1.71 -3.31 -24.21
N ASN A 533 2.01 -4.50 -24.74
CA ASN A 533 1.06 -5.29 -25.54
C ASN A 533 0.02 -6.06 -24.71
N ASN A 534 -0.06 -5.84 -23.40
CA ASN A 534 -1.01 -6.49 -22.49
C ASN A 534 -2.29 -5.65 -22.24
N GLY A 535 -2.47 -4.53 -22.95
CA GLY A 535 -3.63 -3.65 -22.81
C GLY A 535 -3.53 -2.63 -21.67
N ARG A 536 -2.37 -2.49 -21.03
CA ARG A 536 -2.11 -1.45 -20.03
C ARG A 536 -1.50 -0.22 -20.67
N VAL A 537 -1.76 0.94 -20.05
CA VAL A 537 -1.03 2.17 -20.34
C VAL A 537 0.47 1.91 -20.08
N SER A 538 1.35 2.46 -20.92
CA SER A 538 2.78 2.29 -20.70
C SER A 538 3.22 3.13 -19.49
N ASP A 539 4.24 2.67 -18.76
CA ASP A 539 4.80 3.46 -17.63
C ASP A 539 5.24 4.86 -18.08
N ALA A 540 5.71 5.00 -19.32
CA ALA A 540 6.07 6.28 -19.91
C ALA A 540 4.86 7.21 -20.08
N ASP A 541 3.72 6.69 -20.51
CA ASP A 541 2.50 7.47 -20.69
C ASP A 541 1.87 7.84 -19.34
N GLU A 542 1.85 6.91 -18.37
CA GLU A 542 1.44 7.20 -17.00
C GLU A 542 2.29 8.33 -16.39
N LEU A 543 3.61 8.29 -16.58
CA LEU A 543 4.51 9.34 -16.12
C LEU A 543 4.23 10.67 -16.83
N ARG A 544 3.99 10.69 -18.14
CA ARG A 544 3.64 11.94 -18.87
C ARG A 544 2.36 12.57 -18.34
N ILE A 545 1.33 11.75 -18.06
CA ILE A 545 0.08 12.22 -17.48
C ILE A 545 0.31 12.78 -16.07
N ALA A 546 1.03 12.04 -15.22
CA ALA A 546 1.35 12.47 -13.87
C ALA A 546 2.18 13.77 -13.84
N MET A 547 3.16 13.91 -14.74
CA MET A 547 3.96 15.13 -14.90
C MET A 547 3.13 16.33 -15.34
N SER A 548 2.17 16.13 -16.25
CA SER A 548 1.24 17.18 -16.67
C SER A 548 0.41 17.69 -15.49
N SER A 549 -0.14 16.76 -14.71
CA SER A 549 -0.89 17.08 -13.48
C SER A 549 -0.01 17.80 -12.46
N ALA A 550 1.19 17.28 -12.18
CA ALA A 550 2.11 17.88 -11.22
C ALA A 550 2.60 19.29 -11.66
N THR A 551 2.74 19.53 -12.97
CA THR A 551 3.09 20.85 -13.51
C THR A 551 1.96 21.85 -13.26
N SER A 552 0.70 21.47 -13.50
CA SER A 552 -0.45 22.32 -13.17
C SER A 552 -0.48 22.67 -11.69
N SER A 553 -0.34 21.68 -10.81
CA SER A 553 -0.31 21.90 -9.35
C SER A 553 0.84 22.81 -8.92
N ARG A 554 2.04 22.65 -9.51
CA ARG A 554 3.18 23.55 -9.24
C ARG A 554 2.84 24.99 -9.59
N ASP A 555 2.26 25.24 -10.75
CA ASP A 555 1.94 26.60 -11.21
C ASP A 555 0.83 27.24 -10.36
N GLU A 556 -0.17 26.45 -9.96
CA GLU A 556 -1.20 26.87 -9.00
C GLU A 556 -0.59 27.25 -7.64
N ILE A 557 0.29 26.42 -7.07
CA ILE A 557 0.94 26.68 -5.78
C ILE A 557 1.86 27.90 -5.86
N ALA A 558 2.60 28.05 -6.96
CA ALA A 558 3.44 29.23 -7.20
C ALA A 558 2.59 30.51 -7.21
N SER A 559 1.42 30.49 -7.87
CA SER A 559 0.47 31.61 -7.82
C SER A 559 -0.06 31.88 -6.41
N MET A 560 -0.35 30.85 -5.63
CA MET A 560 -0.81 30.99 -4.23
C MET A 560 0.25 31.64 -3.33
N ILE A 561 1.53 31.29 -3.52
CA ILE A 561 2.66 31.95 -2.85
C ILE A 561 2.69 33.42 -3.25
N ASP A 562 2.62 33.72 -4.54
CA ASP A 562 2.62 35.10 -5.03
C ASP A 562 1.43 35.90 -4.48
N ASP A 563 0.27 35.29 -4.23
CA ASP A 563 -0.90 35.94 -3.66
C ASP A 563 -0.85 36.09 -2.12
N GLU A 564 -0.35 35.10 -1.39
CA GLU A 564 -0.25 35.12 0.09
C GLU A 564 0.75 36.19 0.58
N PHE A 565 1.80 36.44 -0.20
CA PHE A 565 2.77 37.48 0.09
C PHE A 565 2.41 38.83 -0.53
N LYS A 566 1.16 39.14 -0.87
CA LYS A 566 0.77 40.49 -1.31
C LYS A 566 0.33 41.36 -0.14
N CYS A 567 0.86 42.57 -0.11
CA CYS A 567 0.47 43.59 0.84
C CYS A 567 -1.01 43.92 0.67
N VAL A 568 -1.81 43.63 1.70
CA VAL A 568 -3.27 43.86 1.73
C VAL A 568 -3.69 45.31 1.46
N VAL A 569 -2.76 46.27 1.55
CA VAL A 569 -3.02 47.70 1.29
C VAL A 569 -2.74 48.10 -0.16
N CYS A 570 -1.74 47.51 -0.82
CA CYS A 570 -1.25 48.02 -2.11
C CYS A 570 -0.99 46.94 -3.18
N GLY A 571 -1.19 45.66 -2.86
CA GLY A 571 -1.01 44.53 -3.78
C GLY A 571 0.43 44.20 -4.16
N LYS A 572 1.43 44.96 -3.68
CA LYS A 572 2.87 44.67 -3.88
C LYS A 572 3.37 43.61 -2.90
N GLN A 573 4.52 43.00 -3.17
CA GLN A 573 5.18 42.04 -2.26
C GLN A 573 5.24 42.56 -0.81
N GLY A 574 4.68 41.78 0.10
CA GLY A 574 4.66 41.94 1.53
C GLY A 574 5.81 41.17 2.17
N TYR A 575 6.50 41.83 3.11
CA TYR A 575 7.66 41.28 3.81
C TYR A 575 7.40 41.12 5.32
N GLN A 576 6.23 41.55 5.80
CA GLN A 576 5.89 41.59 7.22
C GLN A 576 4.48 41.05 7.44
N ASN A 577 4.34 40.01 8.26
CA ASN A 577 3.02 39.50 8.67
C ASN A 577 2.44 40.37 9.79
N CYS A 578 1.12 40.35 9.96
CA CYS A 578 0.50 40.79 11.21
C CYS A 578 1.10 39.98 12.38
N PRO A 579 1.64 40.61 13.43
CA PRO A 579 2.32 39.91 14.52
C PRO A 579 1.36 39.12 15.43
N GLN A 580 0.05 39.28 15.26
CA GLN A 580 -0.94 38.71 16.17
C GLN A 580 -1.72 37.53 15.56
N CYS A 581 -2.18 37.66 14.31
CA CYS A 581 -2.89 36.58 13.62
C CYS A 581 -2.07 35.91 12.52
N HIS A 582 -1.01 36.57 12.02
CA HIS A 582 -0.24 36.15 10.84
C HIS A 582 -1.05 35.95 9.54
N LEU A 583 -2.34 36.32 9.51
CA LEU A 583 -3.24 36.09 8.37
C LEU A 583 -3.15 37.15 7.26
N VAL A 584 -2.47 38.27 7.51
CA VAL A 584 -2.31 39.35 6.52
C VAL A 584 -0.86 39.82 6.45
N THR A 585 -0.41 40.13 5.23
CA THR A 585 0.95 40.54 4.88
C THR A 585 1.00 42.03 4.50
N TYR A 586 2.14 42.66 4.76
CA TYR A 586 2.39 44.09 4.56
C TYR A 586 3.77 44.32 3.93
N CYS A 587 3.87 45.24 2.96
CA CYS A 587 5.15 45.61 2.37
C CYS A 587 5.96 46.58 3.25
N SER A 588 5.32 47.28 4.18
CA SER A 588 5.95 48.23 5.10
C SER A 588 5.19 48.34 6.43
N ALA A 589 5.87 48.86 7.45
CA ALA A 589 5.27 49.16 8.76
C ALA A 589 4.16 50.22 8.65
N GLU A 590 4.28 51.18 7.72
CA GLU A 590 3.25 52.18 7.44
C GLU A 590 1.95 51.53 6.96
N HIS A 591 2.02 50.60 6.00
CA HIS A 591 0.85 49.88 5.53
C HIS A 591 0.22 49.00 6.61
N ARG A 592 1.02 48.41 7.50
CA ARG A 592 0.50 47.71 8.68
C ARG A 592 -0.28 48.65 9.59
N GLN A 593 0.29 49.80 9.96
CA GLN A 593 -0.38 50.78 10.83
C GLN A 593 -1.66 51.33 10.19
N LYS A 594 -1.64 51.59 8.88
CA LYS A 594 -2.81 52.06 8.12
C LYS A 594 -3.94 51.03 8.15
N HIS A 595 -3.63 49.75 7.92
CA HIS A 595 -4.64 48.68 7.92
C HIS A 595 -5.07 48.26 9.33
N TRP A 596 -4.21 48.41 10.35
CA TRP A 596 -4.49 47.96 11.72
C TRP A 596 -5.81 48.50 12.29
N LYS A 597 -6.17 49.74 11.95
CA LYS A 597 -7.43 50.37 12.37
C LYS A 597 -8.66 49.57 11.94
N LEU A 598 -8.59 48.91 10.78
CA LEU A 598 -9.62 48.03 10.22
C LEU A 598 -9.44 46.59 10.71
N HIS A 599 -8.22 46.06 10.57
CA HIS A 599 -7.89 44.66 10.86
C HIS A 599 -8.06 44.26 12.33
N ARG A 600 -7.82 45.15 13.29
CA ARG A 600 -7.87 44.82 14.73
C ARG A 600 -9.21 44.21 15.18
N LYS A 601 -10.31 44.54 14.50
CA LYS A 601 -11.65 44.03 14.80
C LYS A 601 -11.88 42.61 14.29
N SER A 602 -11.12 42.19 13.27
CA SER A 602 -11.20 40.87 12.64
C SER A 602 -9.92 40.03 12.87
N CYS A 603 -9.05 40.48 13.76
CA CYS A 603 -7.80 39.80 14.09
C CYS A 603 -8.09 38.62 15.03
N SER A 604 -8.28 37.43 14.46
CA SER A 604 -8.55 36.21 15.23
C SER A 604 -7.29 35.59 15.83
N CYS A 605 -7.45 34.89 16.95
CA CYS A 605 -6.42 34.05 17.56
C CYS A 605 -6.50 32.57 17.11
N PHE A 606 -7.52 32.23 16.32
CA PHE A 606 -7.73 30.91 15.73
C PHE A 606 -8.17 31.02 14.26
N VAL A 607 -8.07 29.92 13.53
CA VAL A 607 -8.56 29.79 12.16
C VAL A 607 -9.35 28.49 12.01
N ILE A 608 -10.43 28.52 11.23
CA ILE A 608 -11.18 27.31 10.88
C ILE A 608 -10.50 26.68 9.65
N LYS A 609 -10.08 25.43 9.75
CA LYS A 609 -9.48 24.64 8.65
C LYS A 609 -10.18 23.29 8.55
N GLU A 610 -10.11 22.64 7.39
CA GLU A 610 -10.52 21.24 7.25
C GLU A 610 -9.50 20.33 7.95
N GLY A 611 -9.99 19.40 8.78
CA GLY A 611 -9.20 18.37 9.43
C GLY A 611 -9.11 17.10 8.55
N SER A 612 -8.17 16.22 8.90
CA SER A 612 -8.01 14.91 8.27
C SER A 612 -9.29 14.07 8.43
N GLY A 613 -10.09 13.94 7.37
CA GLY A 613 -11.34 13.14 7.36
C GLY A 613 -12.64 13.91 7.21
N SER A 614 -12.69 14.94 6.34
CA SER A 614 -13.90 15.69 5.93
C SER A 614 -14.62 16.56 6.98
N ASN A 615 -14.05 16.75 8.17
CA ASN A 615 -14.63 17.61 9.22
C ASN A 615 -13.88 18.94 9.35
N LYS A 616 -14.59 20.08 9.42
CA LYS A 616 -14.02 21.41 9.70
C LYS A 616 -13.69 21.54 11.20
N GLY A 617 -12.55 22.15 11.56
CA GLY A 617 -12.13 22.36 12.94
C GLY A 617 -11.39 23.70 13.17
N SER A 618 -11.34 24.17 14.43
CA SER A 618 -10.69 25.42 14.83
C SER A 618 -9.28 25.19 15.36
N PHE A 619 -8.29 25.93 14.85
CA PHE A 619 -6.86 25.79 15.15
C PHE A 619 -6.26 27.09 15.67
N ALA A 620 -5.48 27.03 16.76
CA ALA A 620 -4.82 28.20 17.32
C ALA A 620 -3.71 28.74 16.38
N LEU A 621 -3.65 30.06 16.21
CA LEU A 621 -2.64 30.75 15.39
C LEU A 621 -1.39 31.16 16.18
N ARG A 622 -1.44 31.01 17.51
CA ARG A 622 -0.38 31.33 18.48
C ARG A 622 -0.61 30.54 19.77
N ASN A 623 0.38 30.54 20.66
CA ASN A 623 0.16 30.03 22.02
C ASN A 623 -0.92 30.84 22.73
N LEU A 624 -1.87 30.15 23.35
CA LEU A 624 -2.96 30.74 24.13
C LEU A 624 -2.78 30.35 25.59
N GLU A 625 -2.90 31.33 26.49
CA GLU A 625 -2.83 31.08 27.92
C GLU A 625 -4.12 30.43 28.40
N ALA A 626 -4.03 29.59 29.44
CA ALA A 626 -5.21 28.99 30.05
C ALA A 626 -6.18 30.09 30.53
N GLY A 627 -7.46 29.97 30.16
CA GLY A 627 -8.48 30.98 30.47
C GLY A 627 -8.64 32.08 29.40
N THR A 628 -7.89 32.06 28.30
CA THR A 628 -8.13 32.98 27.17
C THR A 628 -9.52 32.74 26.57
N VAL A 629 -10.35 33.80 26.48
CA VAL A 629 -11.62 33.75 25.74
C VAL A 629 -11.31 33.72 24.24
N ILE A 630 -11.67 32.63 23.57
CA ILE A 630 -11.37 32.39 22.15
C ILE A 630 -12.53 32.83 21.24
N LEU A 631 -13.77 32.63 21.70
CA LEU A 631 -15.01 32.95 20.99
C LEU A 631 -16.03 33.45 22.01
N GLU A 632 -16.75 34.51 21.66
CA GLU A 632 -17.91 35.02 22.40
C GLU A 632 -18.96 35.40 21.35
N GLU A 633 -20.12 34.76 21.40
CA GLU A 633 -21.21 35.00 20.45
C GLU A 633 -22.58 34.73 21.10
N ALA A 634 -23.63 35.35 20.54
CA ALA A 634 -25.01 35.10 20.92
C ALA A 634 -25.62 34.00 20.03
N PRO A 635 -26.50 33.13 20.56
CA PRO A 635 -27.13 32.08 19.76
C PRO A 635 -28.03 32.71 18.69
N VAL A 636 -27.96 32.15 17.48
CA VAL A 636 -28.78 32.57 16.34
C VAL A 636 -30.26 32.19 16.54
N VAL A 637 -30.51 30.99 17.05
CA VAL A 637 -31.83 30.50 17.46
C VAL A 637 -31.67 29.73 18.78
N TYR A 638 -32.70 29.77 19.61
CA TYR A 638 -32.74 29.03 20.89
C TYR A 638 -34.17 28.62 21.21
N GLY A 639 -34.33 27.66 22.12
CA GLY A 639 -35.61 27.07 22.52
C GLY A 639 -35.45 26.10 23.70
N PRO A 640 -36.52 25.43 24.15
CA PRO A 640 -36.50 24.52 25.30
C PRO A 640 -35.58 23.30 25.09
N SER A 641 -34.99 22.76 26.17
CA SER A 641 -33.98 21.66 26.15
C SER A 641 -34.58 20.26 26.38
N TRP A 642 -33.78 19.20 26.14
CA TRP A 642 -34.17 17.78 26.10
C TRP A 642 -34.50 17.09 27.44
N ASP A 643 -34.15 17.67 28.59
CA ASP A 643 -34.20 16.97 29.89
C ASP A 643 -35.56 17.03 30.62
N ILE A 644 -36.61 17.53 29.97
CA ILE A 644 -37.97 17.59 30.54
C ILE A 644 -38.69 16.28 30.23
N SER A 645 -38.58 15.30 31.14
CA SER A 645 -39.06 13.92 30.92
C SER A 645 -40.57 13.72 31.06
N SER A 646 -41.36 14.77 31.26
CA SER A 646 -42.82 14.65 31.44
C SER A 646 -43.59 15.90 31.01
N PHE A 647 -44.76 15.72 30.40
CA PHE A 647 -45.71 16.82 30.15
C PHE A 647 -46.30 17.44 31.43
N SER A 648 -46.04 16.84 32.62
CA SER A 648 -46.53 17.35 33.91
C SER A 648 -45.75 18.56 34.44
N THR A 649 -44.58 18.86 33.89
CA THR A 649 -43.79 20.06 34.20
C THR A 649 -44.01 21.08 33.09
N SER A 650 -44.66 22.21 33.41
CA SER A 650 -44.84 23.30 32.46
C SER A 650 -43.51 24.04 32.26
N PHE A 651 -43.21 24.55 31.06
CA PHE A 651 -41.98 25.29 30.79
C PHE A 651 -42.25 26.52 29.94
N CYS A 652 -41.38 27.53 30.04
CA CYS A 652 -41.43 28.68 29.16
C CYS A 652 -41.03 28.28 27.74
N VAL A 653 -41.91 28.53 26.76
CA VAL A 653 -41.67 28.21 25.34
C VAL A 653 -40.44 28.92 24.76
N THR A 654 -40.06 30.07 25.33
CA THR A 654 -38.95 30.89 24.83
C THR A 654 -37.59 30.48 25.37
N CYS A 655 -37.43 30.43 26.70
CA CYS A 655 -36.14 30.18 27.34
C CYS A 655 -36.00 28.76 27.90
N GLY A 656 -37.07 27.96 27.90
CA GLY A 656 -37.07 26.61 28.45
C GLY A 656 -37.08 26.54 29.98
N PHE A 657 -37.25 27.68 30.67
CA PHE A 657 -37.31 27.72 32.13
C PHE A 657 -38.50 26.92 32.66
N GLU A 658 -38.26 26.03 33.63
CA GLU A 658 -39.30 25.22 34.24
C GLU A 658 -40.24 26.09 35.09
N LEU A 659 -41.54 25.96 34.83
CA LEU A 659 -42.61 26.68 35.50
C LEU A 659 -43.38 25.70 36.39
N ARG A 660 -43.49 26.04 37.68
CA ARG A 660 -44.45 25.39 38.59
C ARG A 660 -45.84 25.96 38.34
N LEU A 661 -46.48 25.59 37.23
CA LEU A 661 -47.85 26.04 36.94
C LEU A 661 -48.84 25.22 37.78
N VAL A 662 -49.65 25.94 38.57
CA VAL A 662 -50.92 25.42 39.06
C VAL A 662 -51.95 25.60 37.94
N GLU A 663 -52.90 24.68 37.78
CA GLU A 663 -53.86 24.63 36.66
C GLU A 663 -54.69 25.91 36.43
N SER A 664 -54.61 26.92 37.30
CA SER A 664 -55.41 28.15 37.29
C SER A 664 -54.68 29.47 36.97
N ASP A 665 -53.36 29.50 36.71
CA ASP A 665 -52.66 30.77 36.42
C ASP A 665 -52.75 31.19 34.94
N SER A 666 -53.70 32.08 34.62
CA SER A 666 -53.87 32.68 33.28
C SER A 666 -52.83 33.76 32.94
N GLU A 667 -52.13 34.31 33.93
CA GLU A 667 -51.18 35.43 33.74
C GLU A 667 -49.84 35.03 33.13
N THR A 668 -49.46 33.75 33.19
CA THR A 668 -48.20 33.23 32.63
C THR A 668 -48.37 32.59 31.24
N ARG A 669 -49.58 32.59 30.69
CA ARG A 669 -49.90 31.96 29.40
C ARG A 669 -50.12 32.99 28.31
N CYS A 670 -49.73 32.64 27.08
CA CYS A 670 -50.01 33.47 25.92
C CYS A 670 -51.52 33.51 25.65
N SER A 671 -52.10 34.71 25.53
CA SER A 671 -53.54 34.88 25.26
C SER A 671 -53.99 34.37 23.89
N LYS A 672 -53.05 34.13 22.96
CA LYS A 672 -53.33 33.65 21.60
C LYS A 672 -53.27 32.13 21.48
N CYS A 673 -52.15 31.52 21.91
CA CYS A 673 -51.89 30.09 21.72
C CYS A 673 -51.79 29.28 23.04
N ASN A 674 -52.03 29.93 24.18
CA ASN A 674 -52.00 29.35 25.52
C ASN A 674 -50.65 28.84 26.03
N TRP A 675 -49.56 28.99 25.26
CA TRP A 675 -48.23 28.53 25.68
C TRP A 675 -47.68 29.33 26.86
N PRO A 676 -47.01 28.69 27.83
CA PRO A 676 -46.43 29.39 28.97
C PRO A 676 -45.21 30.25 28.62
N SER A 677 -45.09 31.40 29.28
CA SER A 677 -43.93 32.29 29.26
C SER A 677 -43.57 32.72 30.69
N CYS A 678 -42.29 32.66 31.04
CA CYS A 678 -41.84 33.00 32.40
C CYS A 678 -41.86 34.51 32.69
N CYS A 679 -41.83 35.36 31.68
CA CYS A 679 -41.79 36.81 31.81
C CYS A 679 -42.31 37.53 30.54
N LEU A 680 -42.46 38.85 30.63
CA LEU A 680 -42.90 39.69 29.53
C LEU A 680 -41.93 39.65 28.33
N GLU A 681 -40.62 39.65 28.57
CA GLU A 681 -39.61 39.58 27.51
C GLU A 681 -39.71 38.27 26.72
N CYS A 682 -39.84 37.13 27.42
CA CYS A 682 -40.07 35.85 26.78
C CYS A 682 -41.40 35.82 26.01
N HIS A 683 -42.42 36.55 26.48
CA HIS A 683 -43.71 36.66 25.81
C HIS A 683 -43.60 37.45 24.50
N LEU A 684 -42.85 38.56 24.50
CA LEU A 684 -42.57 39.35 23.30
C LEU A 684 -41.83 38.52 22.25
N ILE A 685 -40.77 37.82 22.66
CA ILE A 685 -39.98 36.96 21.77
C ILE A 685 -40.82 35.82 21.19
N HIS A 686 -41.65 35.18 22.01
CA HIS A 686 -42.61 34.18 21.53
C HIS A 686 -43.59 34.78 20.51
N SER A 687 -44.17 35.94 20.84
CA SER A 687 -45.20 36.61 20.02
C SER A 687 -44.69 37.02 18.63
N GLU A 688 -43.42 37.39 18.53
CA GLU A 688 -42.77 37.78 17.27
C GLU A 688 -42.25 36.59 16.44
N ASN A 689 -42.27 35.38 17.01
CA ASN A 689 -41.74 34.17 16.39
C ASN A 689 -42.86 33.12 16.17
N GLU A 690 -42.85 32.01 16.90
CA GLU A 690 -43.69 30.84 16.64
C GLU A 690 -45.18 31.02 17.01
N CYS A 691 -45.55 32.05 17.78
CA CYS A 691 -46.90 32.25 18.30
C CYS A 691 -47.99 32.25 17.22
N LYS A 692 -47.75 32.94 16.09
CA LYS A 692 -48.72 33.02 14.98
C LYS A 692 -49.00 31.65 14.38
N ILE A 693 -47.96 30.83 14.20
CA ILE A 693 -48.10 29.46 13.67
C ILE A 693 -48.86 28.59 14.68
N PHE A 694 -48.59 28.76 15.98
CA PHE A 694 -49.29 28.03 17.03
C PHE A 694 -50.79 28.37 17.07
N GLU A 695 -51.13 29.66 17.01
CA GLU A 695 -52.50 30.16 16.93
C GLU A 695 -53.25 29.59 15.70
N MET A 696 -52.61 29.61 14.52
CA MET A 696 -53.18 29.07 13.29
C MET A 696 -53.38 27.54 13.32
N ALA A 697 -52.52 26.81 14.04
CA ALA A 697 -52.60 25.36 14.16
C ALA A 697 -53.66 24.88 15.18
N GLY A 698 -54.18 25.78 16.03
CA GLY A 698 -55.24 25.49 16.99
C GLY A 698 -54.88 24.36 17.94
N ASN A 699 -55.82 23.45 18.22
CA ASN A 699 -55.63 22.34 19.17
C ASN A 699 -54.45 21.40 18.86
N LYS A 700 -53.88 21.44 17.64
CA LYS A 700 -52.69 20.66 17.28
C LYS A 700 -51.43 21.15 17.98
N LEU A 701 -51.32 22.46 18.22
CA LEU A 701 -50.14 23.08 18.84
C LEU A 701 -50.46 23.97 20.04
N ASN A 702 -51.70 24.38 20.29
CA ASN A 702 -52.07 25.15 21.48
C ASN A 702 -51.82 24.33 22.76
N PHE A 703 -51.35 24.99 23.82
CA PHE A 703 -50.97 24.30 25.04
C PHE A 703 -52.21 23.91 25.90
N PRO A 704 -52.28 22.68 26.45
CA PRO A 704 -51.41 21.55 26.14
C PRO A 704 -51.77 20.91 24.79
N PRO A 705 -50.79 20.59 23.92
CA PRO A 705 -51.06 19.91 22.66
C PRO A 705 -51.35 18.42 22.94
N VAL A 706 -52.62 18.07 23.09
CA VAL A 706 -53.02 16.72 23.52
C VAL A 706 -52.84 15.70 22.39
N GLY A 707 -51.96 14.72 22.57
CA GLY A 707 -51.86 13.52 21.73
C GLY A 707 -51.41 13.74 20.27
N HIS A 708 -50.93 14.94 19.92
CA HIS A 708 -50.53 15.28 18.55
C HIS A 708 -49.02 15.20 18.30
N PHE A 709 -48.21 15.56 19.30
CA PHE A 709 -46.75 15.58 19.22
C PHE A 709 -46.15 15.24 20.59
N THR A 710 -45.02 14.54 20.60
CA THR A 710 -44.19 14.34 21.80
C THR A 710 -43.54 15.67 22.24
N PRO A 711 -43.10 15.80 23.51
CA PRO A 711 -42.40 17.01 23.95
C PRO A 711 -41.15 17.30 23.11
N GLY A 712 -40.47 16.24 22.65
CA GLY A 712 -39.31 16.34 21.78
C GLY A 712 -39.65 16.89 20.39
N GLU A 713 -40.73 16.40 19.78
CA GLU A 713 -41.19 16.90 18.49
C GLU A 713 -41.56 18.40 18.56
N ILE A 714 -42.23 18.84 19.63
CA ILE A 714 -42.61 20.26 19.76
C ILE A 714 -41.38 21.15 19.88
N ARG A 715 -40.34 20.72 20.60
CA ARG A 715 -39.07 21.45 20.67
C ARG A 715 -38.44 21.61 19.29
N ASP A 716 -38.32 20.50 18.55
CA ASP A 716 -37.68 20.54 17.24
C ASP A 716 -38.47 21.46 16.31
N LEU A 717 -39.80 21.43 16.39
CA LEU A 717 -40.68 22.33 15.65
C LEU A 717 -40.45 23.81 16.02
N VAL A 718 -40.29 24.16 17.30
CA VAL A 718 -39.99 25.54 17.74
C VAL A 718 -38.69 26.04 17.11
N LEU A 719 -37.62 25.24 17.16
CA LEU A 719 -36.32 25.61 16.59
C LEU A 719 -36.39 25.78 15.07
N ILE A 720 -37.08 24.87 14.38
CA ILE A 720 -37.28 24.96 12.93
C ILE A 720 -38.07 26.20 12.56
N ILE A 721 -39.18 26.49 13.25
CA ILE A 721 -39.99 27.69 12.99
C ILE A 721 -39.16 28.95 13.19
N ARG A 722 -38.40 29.05 14.30
CA ARG A 722 -37.54 30.21 14.56
C ARG A 722 -36.46 30.36 13.49
N ALA A 723 -35.86 29.26 13.05
CA ALA A 723 -34.87 29.29 11.98
C ALA A 723 -35.49 29.70 10.63
N THR A 724 -36.67 29.21 10.26
CA THR A 724 -37.32 29.57 8.99
C THR A 724 -37.85 31.00 8.97
N ILE A 725 -38.23 31.56 10.12
CA ILE A 725 -38.56 32.99 10.22
C ILE A 725 -37.35 33.86 9.82
N LEU A 726 -36.12 33.42 10.12
CA LEU A 726 -34.90 34.11 9.67
C LEU A 726 -34.77 34.13 8.14
N LYS A 727 -35.32 33.16 7.41
CA LYS A 727 -35.35 33.19 5.94
C LYS A 727 -35.98 34.47 5.40
N LYS A 728 -36.95 35.05 6.14
CA LYS A 728 -37.57 36.34 5.82
C LYS A 728 -36.92 37.51 6.53
N LYS A 729 -36.69 37.40 7.84
CA LYS A 729 -36.18 38.51 8.67
C LYS A 729 -34.70 38.82 8.43
N ASN A 730 -33.88 37.80 8.18
CA ASN A 730 -32.45 37.93 7.92
C ASN A 730 -31.92 36.77 7.04
N PRO A 731 -32.11 36.85 5.70
CA PRO A 731 -31.73 35.78 4.77
C PRO A 731 -30.24 35.40 4.82
N SER A 732 -29.38 36.37 5.15
CA SER A 732 -27.93 36.13 5.26
C SER A 732 -27.59 35.19 6.41
N ILE A 733 -28.22 35.36 7.57
CA ILE A 733 -28.01 34.46 8.72
C ILE A 733 -28.62 33.10 8.43
N TYR A 734 -29.79 33.06 7.78
CA TYR A 734 -30.41 31.80 7.38
C TYR A 734 -29.49 30.98 6.45
N GLN A 735 -28.83 31.64 5.50
CA GLN A 735 -27.86 30.97 4.61
C GLN A 735 -26.66 30.42 5.39
N GLN A 736 -26.16 31.13 6.40
CA GLN A 736 -25.08 30.63 7.27
C GLN A 736 -25.50 29.38 8.04
N ILE A 737 -26.75 29.30 8.51
CA ILE A 737 -27.28 28.09 9.15
C ILE A 737 -27.22 26.91 8.17
N LEU A 738 -27.60 27.09 6.91
CA LEU A 738 -27.60 26.03 5.89
C LEU A 738 -26.18 25.55 5.50
N GLU A 739 -25.13 26.24 5.93
CA GLU A 739 -23.73 25.88 5.73
C GLU A 739 -23.10 25.14 6.92
N LEU A 740 -23.83 25.03 8.04
CA LEU A 740 -23.40 24.28 9.23
C LEU A 740 -23.39 22.77 8.98
N GLU A 741 -22.68 22.05 9.85
CA GLU A 741 -22.51 20.60 9.76
C GLU A 741 -23.86 19.86 9.84
N SER A 742 -24.03 18.83 9.00
CA SER A 742 -25.25 18.03 8.91
C SER A 742 -24.90 16.54 8.83
N ASP A 743 -25.68 15.66 9.44
CA ASP A 743 -25.44 14.21 9.42
C ASP A 743 -25.55 13.64 7.99
N SER A 744 -24.53 12.91 7.54
CA SER A 744 -24.47 12.28 6.21
C SER A 744 -25.14 10.90 6.15
N THR A 745 -25.70 10.39 7.25
CA THR A 745 -26.37 9.08 7.26
C THR A 745 -27.73 9.09 6.54
N GLU A 746 -28.05 7.97 5.86
CA GLU A 746 -29.32 7.78 5.14
C GLU A 746 -30.52 7.97 6.08
N SER A 747 -31.57 8.63 5.58
CA SER A 747 -32.80 8.93 6.32
C SER A 747 -33.45 7.67 6.89
N ASN A 748 -33.69 7.64 8.21
CA ASN A 748 -34.51 6.61 8.85
C ASN A 748 -36.00 6.87 8.60
N ASP A 749 -36.83 5.82 8.58
CA ASP A 749 -38.30 5.90 8.39
C ASP A 749 -39.01 6.84 9.39
N SER A 750 -38.41 7.12 10.56
CA SER A 750 -38.93 8.07 11.55
C SER A 750 -38.85 9.54 11.11
N ASP A 751 -37.90 9.91 10.26
CA ASP A 751 -37.75 11.30 9.80
C ASP A 751 -38.85 11.68 8.80
N CYS A 752 -39.33 10.70 8.01
CA CYS A 752 -40.41 10.89 7.05
C CYS A 752 -41.76 11.20 7.72
N SER A 753 -42.05 10.66 8.91
CA SER A 753 -43.30 10.95 9.63
C SER A 753 -43.29 12.33 10.27
N VAL A 754 -42.15 12.79 10.78
CA VAL A 754 -41.98 14.14 11.35
C VAL A 754 -42.07 15.20 10.26
N GLU A 755 -41.42 14.95 9.11
CA GLU A 755 -41.48 15.81 7.93
C GLU A 755 -42.92 16.03 7.45
N ALA A 756 -43.70 14.96 7.29
CA ALA A 756 -45.08 15.04 6.82
C ALA A 756 -45.98 15.87 7.75
N ALA A 757 -45.68 15.91 9.06
CA ALA A 757 -46.44 16.66 10.03
C ALA A 757 -45.97 18.12 10.16
N PHE A 758 -44.67 18.38 10.11
CA PHE A 758 -44.10 19.71 10.39
C PHE A 758 -44.09 20.63 9.18
N LEU A 759 -43.82 20.11 7.98
CA LEU A 759 -43.65 20.94 6.78
C LEU A 759 -44.88 21.82 6.47
N PRO A 760 -46.14 21.33 6.58
CA PRO A 760 -47.32 22.17 6.40
C PRO A 760 -47.45 23.27 7.46
N LEU A 761 -47.03 22.98 8.70
CA LEU A 761 -47.10 23.94 9.82
C LEU A 761 -46.07 25.05 9.64
N VAL A 762 -44.83 24.71 9.28
CA VAL A 762 -43.76 25.68 9.02
C VAL A 762 -44.10 26.60 7.84
N ASN A 763 -44.71 26.05 6.79
CA ASN A 763 -45.13 26.83 5.63
C ASN A 763 -46.44 27.60 5.82
N SER A 764 -47.17 27.41 6.92
CA SER A 764 -48.44 28.10 7.18
C SER A 764 -48.30 29.62 7.30
N ASP A 765 -47.14 30.12 7.74
CA ASP A 765 -46.80 31.54 7.74
C ASP A 765 -45.95 31.95 6.52
N GLY A 766 -45.96 31.15 5.46
CA GLY A 766 -45.35 31.43 4.16
C GLY A 766 -43.83 31.35 4.12
N ALA A 767 -43.19 30.51 4.94
CA ALA A 767 -41.74 30.25 4.89
C ALA A 767 -41.26 29.71 3.52
N ASN A 768 -42.16 29.02 2.80
CA ASN A 768 -41.94 28.45 1.46
C ASN A 768 -40.63 27.65 1.37
N ILE A 769 -40.41 26.74 2.32
CA ILE A 769 -39.32 25.77 2.27
C ILE A 769 -39.83 24.47 1.64
N ASP A 770 -38.99 23.82 0.85
CA ASP A 770 -39.30 22.50 0.27
C ASP A 770 -38.86 21.36 1.20
N GLN A 771 -39.13 20.12 0.77
CA GLN A 771 -38.83 18.91 1.56
C GLN A 771 -37.33 18.73 1.81
N GLU A 772 -36.49 19.03 0.82
CA GLU A 772 -35.05 18.84 0.92
C GLU A 772 -34.41 19.90 1.83
N GLU A 773 -34.85 21.15 1.71
CA GLU A 773 -34.46 22.25 2.60
C GLU A 773 -34.89 21.98 4.05
N PHE A 774 -36.10 21.43 4.26
CA PHE A 774 -36.58 21.04 5.59
C PHE A 774 -35.71 19.95 6.21
N LYS A 775 -35.47 18.84 5.49
CA LYS A 775 -34.63 17.73 5.98
C LYS A 775 -33.23 18.19 6.33
N LYS A 776 -32.64 19.02 5.48
CA LYS A 776 -31.32 19.59 5.70
C LYS A 776 -31.30 20.44 6.96
N LEU A 777 -32.24 21.38 7.10
CA LEU A 777 -32.34 22.25 8.27
C LEU A 777 -32.58 21.45 9.56
N PHE A 778 -33.45 20.44 9.52
CA PHE A 778 -33.74 19.56 10.65
C PHE A 778 -32.48 18.82 11.14
N LYS A 779 -31.70 18.24 10.22
CA LYS A 779 -30.44 17.57 10.54
C LYS A 779 -29.39 18.54 11.11
N ILE A 780 -29.28 19.74 10.54
CA ILE A 780 -28.36 20.78 11.00
C ILE A 780 -28.66 21.19 12.44
N LEU A 781 -29.91 21.52 12.76
CA LEU A 781 -30.28 22.00 14.08
C LEU A 781 -30.04 20.93 15.16
N ARG A 782 -30.27 19.65 14.87
CA ARG A 782 -30.04 18.56 15.83
C ARG A 782 -28.57 18.33 16.17
N ILE A 783 -27.64 18.65 15.26
CA ILE A 783 -26.20 18.55 15.50
C ILE A 783 -25.66 19.79 16.21
N ASN A 784 -26.08 20.98 15.78
CA ASN A 784 -25.42 22.23 16.14
C ASN A 784 -26.07 22.96 17.32
N CYS A 785 -27.29 22.59 17.74
CA CYS A 785 -27.92 23.17 18.93
C CYS A 785 -27.43 22.48 20.22
N HIS A 786 -26.62 23.18 21.00
CA HIS A 786 -26.09 22.68 22.27
C HIS A 786 -27.06 22.92 23.43
N SER A 787 -27.31 21.89 24.25
CA SER A 787 -28.11 21.98 25.48
C SER A 787 -27.25 22.35 26.68
N THR A 788 -27.70 23.32 27.48
CA THR A 788 -27.11 23.66 28.79
C THR A 788 -28.15 23.46 29.90
N ALA A 789 -27.83 22.66 30.92
CA ALA A 789 -28.59 22.64 32.16
C ALA A 789 -28.20 23.90 32.96
N ILE A 790 -29.11 24.87 33.07
CA ILE A 790 -28.94 26.00 33.99
C ILE A 790 -29.16 25.45 35.40
N ALA A 791 -28.08 25.21 36.13
CA ALA A 791 -28.17 24.84 37.55
C ALA A 791 -28.81 26.01 38.32
N LEU A 792 -29.96 25.77 38.94
CA LEU A 792 -30.53 26.70 39.91
C LEU A 792 -29.61 26.74 41.15
N PRO A 793 -29.49 27.89 41.84
CA PRO A 793 -28.77 27.97 43.12
C PRO A 793 -29.40 27.02 44.14
N ASP A 794 -28.54 26.29 44.85
CA ASP A 794 -28.87 25.18 45.75
C ASP A 794 -30.07 25.47 46.66
N TYR A 795 -31.15 24.69 46.47
CA TYR A 795 -32.16 24.48 47.51
C TYR A 795 -31.95 23.06 48.06
N GLU A 796 -31.35 22.98 49.24
CA GLU A 796 -31.26 21.75 50.02
C GLU A 796 -32.67 21.16 50.25
N ILE A 797 -32.82 19.84 50.10
CA ILE A 797 -33.60 18.97 51.00
C ILE A 797 -33.32 17.49 50.65
N SER A 798 -32.76 16.82 51.65
CA SER A 798 -32.75 15.41 52.06
C SER A 798 -33.38 14.30 51.20
N ASP A 799 -32.62 13.19 51.14
CA ASP A 799 -33.02 11.78 51.26
C ASP A 799 -34.48 11.38 50.95
N SER A 800 -34.64 10.46 49.98
CA SER A 800 -34.99 9.05 50.26
C SER A 800 -35.50 8.31 49.02
N THR A 801 -35.02 7.06 48.83
CA THR A 801 -35.71 5.90 48.22
C THR A 801 -36.16 6.00 46.75
N SER A 802 -36.18 5.00 45.87
CA SER A 802 -35.92 3.56 45.88
C SER A 802 -36.07 3.03 44.43
N HIS A 803 -35.50 1.85 44.13
CA HIS A 803 -35.86 0.90 43.06
C HIS A 803 -35.68 1.31 41.58
N LYS A 804 -34.76 0.70 40.82
CA LYS A 804 -34.72 -0.69 40.26
C LYS A 804 -35.73 -0.92 39.12
N ASN A 805 -35.18 -1.49 38.02
CA ASN A 805 -35.83 -2.16 36.87
C ASN A 805 -36.31 -1.16 35.79
N ASP A 806 -36.06 -1.27 34.47
CA ASP A 806 -35.83 -2.42 33.58
C ASP A 806 -35.01 -1.99 32.34
N ILE A 807 -34.04 -2.80 31.92
CA ILE A 807 -33.54 -2.83 30.54
C ILE A 807 -33.72 -4.27 30.05
N GLN A 808 -34.88 -4.52 29.46
CA GLN A 808 -35.13 -5.65 28.58
C GLN A 808 -35.43 -5.08 27.18
N ASP A 809 -35.02 -5.87 26.18
CA ASP A 809 -35.40 -5.78 24.76
C ASP A 809 -34.59 -4.88 23.83
N ILE A 810 -33.48 -5.41 23.30
CA ILE A 810 -33.17 -5.32 21.86
C ILE A 810 -32.43 -6.60 21.40
N VAL A 811 -33.15 -7.57 20.82
CA VAL A 811 -32.58 -8.51 19.80
C VAL A 811 -33.66 -8.92 18.79
N SER A 812 -33.31 -8.85 17.51
CA SER A 812 -33.86 -9.70 16.43
C SER A 812 -32.82 -9.90 15.32
N PRO A 813 -32.87 -11.00 14.52
CA PRO A 813 -31.73 -11.91 14.35
C PRO A 813 -31.22 -12.12 12.90
N GLY A 814 -29.92 -12.40 12.75
CA GLY A 814 -29.32 -12.79 11.47
C GLY A 814 -28.11 -13.71 11.64
N SER A 815 -28.37 -15.00 11.78
CA SER A 815 -27.44 -16.13 12.00
C SER A 815 -26.98 -16.39 13.44
N THR A 816 -27.16 -17.63 13.88
CA THR A 816 -26.84 -18.13 15.23
C THR A 816 -25.34 -18.11 15.54
N LEU A 817 -24.50 -18.11 14.50
CA LEU A 817 -23.03 -17.98 14.59
C LEU A 817 -22.60 -16.57 15.02
N SER A 818 -23.27 -15.53 14.50
CA SER A 818 -23.04 -14.13 14.88
C SER A 818 -23.36 -13.89 16.35
N ARG A 819 -24.37 -14.57 16.88
CA ARG A 819 -24.77 -14.49 18.29
C ARG A 819 -23.71 -15.10 19.21
N ALA A 820 -23.21 -16.31 18.91
CA ALA A 820 -22.13 -16.93 19.68
C ALA A 820 -20.82 -16.12 19.63
N PHE A 821 -20.51 -15.51 18.48
CA PHE A 821 -19.35 -14.64 18.32
C PHE A 821 -19.47 -13.36 19.14
N LEU A 822 -20.63 -12.70 19.10
CA LEU A 822 -20.89 -11.48 19.87
C LEU A 822 -20.92 -11.77 21.39
N GLN A 823 -21.53 -12.87 21.82
CA GLN A 823 -21.52 -13.31 23.22
C GLN A 823 -20.09 -13.52 23.74
N LYS A 824 -19.21 -14.12 22.93
CA LYS A 824 -17.78 -14.25 23.26
C LYS A 824 -17.08 -12.90 23.36
N GLN A 825 -17.31 -11.99 22.41
CA GLN A 825 -16.67 -10.67 22.43
C GLN A 825 -17.11 -9.83 23.64
N ILE A 826 -18.41 -9.85 23.99
CA ILE A 826 -18.93 -9.17 25.17
C ILE A 826 -18.31 -9.74 26.45
N ALA A 827 -18.28 -11.07 26.61
CA ALA A 827 -17.68 -11.69 27.79
C ALA A 827 -16.18 -11.38 27.91
N THR A 828 -15.44 -11.39 26.79
CA THR A 828 -14.01 -11.07 26.76
C THR A 828 -13.77 -9.60 27.15
N ALA A 829 -14.56 -8.67 26.61
CA ALA A 829 -14.46 -7.25 26.92
C ALA A 829 -14.80 -6.97 28.41
N MET A 830 -15.81 -7.64 28.96
CA MET A 830 -16.17 -7.54 30.38
C MET A 830 -15.08 -8.11 31.29
N LEU A 831 -14.48 -9.25 30.92
CA LEU A 831 -13.34 -9.84 31.64
C LEU A 831 -12.13 -8.90 31.65
N GLN A 832 -11.80 -8.28 30.51
CA GLN A 832 -10.71 -7.32 30.39
C GLN A 832 -10.96 -6.03 31.18
N LYS A 833 -12.20 -5.54 31.21
CA LYS A 833 -12.58 -4.27 31.86
C LYS A 833 -12.76 -4.40 33.38
N HIS A 834 -13.30 -5.50 33.88
CA HIS A 834 -13.68 -5.63 35.29
C HIS A 834 -12.73 -6.50 36.12
N VAL A 835 -12.22 -7.61 35.59
CA VAL A 835 -11.46 -8.56 36.42
C VAL A 835 -10.09 -8.02 36.84
N ARG A 836 -9.41 -7.24 35.99
CA ARG A 836 -8.11 -6.65 36.34
C ARG A 836 -8.18 -5.48 37.33
N LYS A 837 -9.31 -4.75 37.39
CA LYS A 837 -9.46 -3.57 38.26
C LYS A 837 -10.17 -3.88 39.58
N GLU A 838 -11.11 -4.83 39.60
CA GLU A 838 -11.99 -5.06 40.76
C GLU A 838 -11.43 -6.09 41.75
N LEU A 839 -10.49 -6.95 41.36
CA LEU A 839 -9.84 -7.94 42.26
C LEU A 839 -9.03 -7.30 43.40
N HIS A 840 -8.73 -6.01 43.33
CA HIS A 840 -8.02 -5.27 44.37
C HIS A 840 -8.92 -4.39 45.25
N ASN A 841 -10.20 -4.20 44.91
CA ASN A 841 -11.07 -3.29 45.63
C ASN A 841 -12.13 -4.05 46.45
N GLN A 842 -11.84 -4.25 47.74
CA GLN A 842 -12.59 -5.15 48.63
C GLN A 842 -14.08 -4.80 48.83
N LYS A 843 -14.52 -3.58 48.48
CA LYS A 843 -15.91 -3.13 48.65
C LYS A 843 -16.88 -3.57 47.55
N ARG A 844 -16.39 -4.12 46.42
CA ARG A 844 -17.23 -4.46 45.25
C ARG A 844 -17.26 -5.96 44.89
N HIS A 845 -16.78 -6.82 45.79
CA HIS A 845 -16.68 -8.26 45.56
C HIS A 845 -18.01 -8.93 45.15
N GLN A 846 -19.18 -8.46 45.63
CA GLN A 846 -20.49 -8.99 45.21
C GLN A 846 -20.89 -8.59 43.78
N GLU A 847 -20.50 -7.40 43.33
CA GLU A 847 -20.74 -6.90 41.98
C GLU A 847 -19.81 -7.61 41.00
N ALA A 848 -18.54 -7.77 41.37
CA ALA A 848 -17.56 -8.54 40.63
C ALA A 848 -17.95 -10.03 40.50
N LEU A 849 -18.51 -10.66 41.53
CA LEU A 849 -18.98 -12.06 41.45
C LEU A 849 -20.16 -12.21 40.49
N ARG A 850 -21.13 -11.29 40.52
CA ARG A 850 -22.28 -11.30 39.59
C ARG A 850 -21.82 -11.12 38.13
N ASN A 851 -20.88 -10.21 37.90
CA ASN A 851 -20.32 -9.98 36.57
C ASN A 851 -19.55 -11.19 36.04
N LEU A 852 -18.76 -11.87 36.88
CA LEU A 852 -18.06 -13.10 36.51
C LEU A 852 -19.02 -14.26 36.19
N GLN A 853 -20.08 -14.43 36.99
CA GLN A 853 -21.12 -15.45 36.73
C GLN A 853 -21.85 -15.18 35.41
N PHE A 854 -22.13 -13.91 35.09
CA PHE A 854 -22.72 -13.53 33.81
C PHE A 854 -21.78 -13.80 32.62
N CYS A 855 -20.49 -13.48 32.76
CA CYS A 855 -19.48 -13.81 31.74
C CYS A 855 -19.35 -15.33 31.53
N LEU A 856 -19.38 -16.11 32.61
CA LEU A 856 -19.32 -17.57 32.54
C LEU A 856 -20.50 -18.16 31.77
N LYS A 857 -21.71 -17.63 32.00
CA LYS A 857 -22.92 -18.02 31.26
C LYS A 857 -22.76 -17.76 29.76
N LEU A 858 -22.33 -16.56 29.38
CA LEU A 858 -22.14 -16.18 27.97
C LEU A 858 -21.06 -17.02 27.27
N LEU A 859 -19.93 -17.30 27.94
CA LEU A 859 -18.86 -18.12 27.39
C LEU A 859 -19.28 -19.59 27.22
N THR A 860 -20.05 -20.13 28.16
CA THR A 860 -20.54 -21.52 28.11
C THR A 860 -21.58 -21.70 26.99
N GLU A 861 -22.50 -20.75 26.84
CA GLU A 861 -23.46 -20.75 25.73
C GLU A 861 -22.76 -20.69 24.37
N ALA A 862 -21.74 -19.84 24.23
CA ALA A 862 -20.94 -19.76 23.02
C ALA A 862 -20.14 -21.06 22.77
N TYR A 863 -19.48 -21.63 23.79
CA TYR A 863 -18.70 -22.87 23.68
C TYR A 863 -19.54 -24.04 23.18
N ASN A 864 -20.71 -24.28 23.79
CA ASN A 864 -21.61 -25.36 23.41
C ASN A 864 -22.06 -25.23 21.94
N TYR A 865 -22.27 -24.00 21.48
CA TYR A 865 -22.62 -23.74 20.08
C TYR A 865 -21.46 -24.01 19.11
N TYR A 866 -20.24 -23.57 19.45
CA TYR A 866 -19.04 -23.82 18.64
C TYR A 866 -18.70 -25.33 18.56
N GLU A 867 -19.00 -26.10 19.61
CA GLU A 867 -18.77 -27.55 19.68
C GLU A 867 -19.70 -28.31 18.73
N VAL A 868 -20.99 -27.96 18.71
CA VAL A 868 -21.99 -28.55 17.80
C VAL A 868 -21.73 -28.16 16.33
N SER A 869 -21.09 -27.01 16.09
CA SER A 869 -20.84 -26.47 14.74
C SER A 869 -19.56 -26.96 14.06
N ASN A 870 -18.83 -27.94 14.63
CA ASN A 870 -17.58 -28.53 14.09
C ASN A 870 -16.48 -27.51 13.75
N ILE A 871 -16.36 -26.44 14.54
CA ILE A 871 -15.36 -25.38 14.34
C ILE A 871 -13.98 -25.82 14.88
N LYS A 872 -12.88 -25.30 14.30
CA LYS A 872 -11.49 -25.68 14.58
C LYS A 872 -11.24 -25.93 16.08
N ARG A 873 -10.70 -27.12 16.40
CA ARG A 873 -10.42 -27.64 17.76
C ARG A 873 -9.62 -26.66 18.65
N SER A 874 -8.77 -25.82 18.05
CA SER A 874 -7.99 -24.80 18.77
C SER A 874 -8.85 -23.69 19.38
N ILE A 875 -9.94 -23.27 18.73
CA ILE A 875 -10.84 -22.22 19.23
C ILE A 875 -11.62 -22.74 20.44
N LEU A 876 -12.11 -23.98 20.38
CA LEU A 876 -12.75 -24.65 21.50
C LEU A 876 -11.80 -24.80 22.69
N THR A 877 -10.53 -25.16 22.43
CA THR A 877 -9.52 -25.29 23.49
C THR A 877 -9.28 -23.96 24.21
N GLN A 878 -9.17 -22.85 23.46
CA GLN A 878 -9.00 -21.52 24.05
C GLN A 878 -10.22 -21.08 24.87
N MET A 879 -11.43 -21.31 24.37
CA MET A 879 -12.66 -20.96 25.09
C MET A 879 -12.83 -21.78 26.38
N LYS A 880 -12.46 -23.06 26.34
CA LYS A 880 -12.47 -23.91 27.54
C LYS A 880 -11.52 -23.39 28.61
N MET A 881 -10.31 -22.96 28.22
CA MET A 881 -9.38 -22.30 29.15
C MET A 881 -9.95 -21.02 29.76
N GLU A 882 -10.63 -20.18 28.96
CA GLU A 882 -11.26 -18.93 29.45
C GLU A 882 -12.42 -19.22 30.43
N ILE A 883 -13.22 -20.25 30.16
CA ILE A 883 -14.28 -20.74 31.07
C ILE A 883 -13.67 -21.24 32.38
N ASP A 884 -12.63 -22.07 32.32
CA ASP A 884 -11.97 -22.64 33.51
C ASP A 884 -11.36 -21.53 34.38
N HIS A 885 -10.67 -20.56 33.77
CA HIS A 885 -10.11 -19.41 34.47
C HIS A 885 -11.20 -18.53 35.12
N THR A 886 -12.29 -18.27 34.41
CA THR A 886 -13.42 -17.46 34.91
C THR A 886 -14.14 -18.17 36.06
N THR A 887 -14.28 -19.50 35.98
CA THR A 887 -14.84 -20.35 37.03
C THR A 887 -13.98 -20.31 38.29
N ALA A 888 -12.66 -20.49 38.15
CA ALA A 888 -11.73 -20.44 39.27
C ALA A 888 -11.74 -19.06 39.98
N ALA A 889 -11.78 -17.97 39.21
CA ALA A 889 -11.90 -16.62 39.75
C ALA A 889 -13.23 -16.41 40.50
N SER A 890 -14.35 -16.90 39.95
CA SER A 890 -15.67 -16.84 40.59
C SER A 890 -15.70 -17.61 41.91
N MET A 891 -15.16 -18.82 41.95
CA MET A 891 -15.09 -19.64 43.16
C MET A 891 -14.22 -19.00 44.24
N THR A 892 -13.09 -18.40 43.86
CA THR A 892 -12.20 -17.71 44.79
C THR A 892 -12.91 -16.53 45.45
N LEU A 893 -13.65 -15.75 44.67
CA LEU A 893 -14.39 -14.60 45.16
C LEU A 893 -15.62 -15.00 46.01
N ALA A 894 -16.29 -16.09 45.65
CA ALA A 894 -17.39 -16.66 46.42
C ALA A 894 -16.93 -17.14 47.81
N LYS A 895 -15.81 -17.87 47.89
CA LYS A 895 -15.20 -18.28 49.18
C LYS A 895 -14.78 -17.09 50.04
N ALA A 896 -14.25 -16.03 49.41
CA ALA A 896 -13.91 -14.80 50.12
C ALA A 896 -15.14 -14.10 50.72
N LEU A 897 -16.30 -14.17 50.06
CA LEU A 897 -17.57 -13.64 50.58
C LEU A 897 -18.19 -14.53 51.67
N GLU A 898 -18.07 -15.86 51.58
CA GLU A 898 -18.50 -16.80 52.63
C GLU A 898 -17.73 -16.62 53.94
N SER A 899 -16.40 -16.46 53.87
CA SER A 899 -15.56 -16.24 55.06
C SER A 899 -15.90 -14.97 55.84
N LYS A 900 -16.64 -14.04 55.22
CA LYS A 900 -17.11 -12.78 55.80
C LYS A 900 -18.58 -12.82 56.23
N GLY A 901 -19.21 -13.99 56.25
CA GLY A 901 -20.59 -14.18 56.74
C GLY A 901 -21.67 -13.49 55.90
N THR A 902 -21.36 -13.07 54.68
CA THR A 902 -22.23 -12.17 53.90
C THR A 902 -23.09 -12.89 52.85
N ILE A 903 -22.81 -14.15 52.51
CA ILE A 903 -23.61 -14.99 51.59
C ILE A 903 -23.39 -16.48 51.96
N HIS A 904 -24.43 -17.32 51.89
CA HIS A 904 -24.30 -18.79 51.82
C HIS A 904 -24.20 -19.22 50.35
N VAL A 905 -23.10 -19.85 49.93
CA VAL A 905 -22.95 -20.36 48.56
C VAL A 905 -23.44 -21.81 48.53
N ARG A 906 -24.49 -22.09 47.75
CA ARG A 906 -24.85 -23.48 47.42
C ARG A 906 -23.96 -23.97 46.28
N SER A 907 -23.39 -25.16 46.44
CA SER A 907 -22.43 -25.81 45.54
C SER A 907 -23.09 -26.43 44.29
N GLY A 908 -23.80 -25.62 43.50
CA GLY A 908 -24.41 -26.04 42.22
C GLY A 908 -23.67 -25.46 41.04
#